data_AF-A0A0R2DLE9-F1
#
_entry.id   AF-A0A0R2DLE9-F1
#
_cell.length_a   1.000
_cell.length_b   1.000
_cell.length_c   1.000
_cell.angle_alpha   90.00
_cell.angle_beta   90.00
_cell.angle_gamma   90.00
#
_symmetry.space_group_name_H-M   'P 1'
#
loop_
_entity.id
_entity.type
_entity.pdbx_description
1 polymer ?
#
loop_
_entity_poly.entity_id
_entity_poly.type
_entity_poly.pdbx_seq_one_letter_code
_entity_poly.pdbx_strand_id
1 'polypeptide(L)'
;MGVTQMNKQTKNYKKLVGVASVALCSVALATGFLTHTGMNTGQTVLADVQNDQAKTVTISGDTQDKTAAQQLYDALNDASVTQINIETDISLPSSMSGKVVNRDGLNTNIDGNQTQRQNRNITINANNKTIDFGSWNFDYNGDNSSINVSNANLEGTNFYGPFSLSNSGNITYTNVTYNGSQFVYAPNGTVKFAGMVNVNSGNQYEDGVNVYTDQENIQAKNIEFLEGSQYTGTGNVVLFNLSSGKITLDENAKVSLIPNEGNANQPIIGVLDDNNGGILLKSSSNLTIKPLSQVNVSYPVTMTGATLNIQSPNNTTATPLLSLSKTITMNNSSAINVTGNTNQNGTLVNGLSAANLIFNDSNSTINVQTNKTDNNNPLATSLDGFKNNEYSWEMKDGSGNNLTTDFTKYDANQYKSLKISKSAKSIGIDDSSIQLSKNNDNKVNISYTPSLNNVAEQDTVKYDLSIKNGETDKTPSPKPEITGRTSSFNGLGYSTPAAGDVITVTSYLNNKESGQATKTLNQKDIDNLTDSGTTNPQSQPEPQLETNTASLQSGLVNYVKGYGVLLWQLTANGLEPTTQYQPANSYVPYYGDYQIVDGIKYLHIANQNTWIQAQYLQDPTQLPEIPMNNTAVAGNVPYGIYLRDGSGNMTEQIIEPGTSWQVFAKKTFHGHTYYRLGNDQQWLEDTYIQSMN
;
A
#
# COMPACT_ATOMS: atom_id res chain seq x y z
N MET A 1 -52.45 -50.48 -17.86
CA MET A 1 -53.50 -49.46 -17.79
C MET A 1 -52.81 -48.09 -17.78
N GLY A 2 -53.20 -47.19 -18.69
CA GLY A 2 -52.71 -45.80 -18.73
C GLY A 2 -51.54 -45.51 -19.67
N VAL A 3 -51.77 -45.67 -20.99
CA VAL A 3 -50.92 -45.09 -22.05
C VAL A 3 -51.63 -43.84 -22.56
N THR A 4 -50.99 -42.68 -22.49
CA THR A 4 -51.46 -41.45 -23.14
C THR A 4 -50.54 -41.11 -24.31
N GLN A 5 -51.14 -41.07 -25.50
CA GLN A 5 -50.53 -40.68 -26.76
C GLN A 5 -50.51 -39.15 -26.97
N MET A 6 -49.79 -38.77 -28.04
CA MET A 6 -49.87 -37.56 -28.88
C MET A 6 -48.97 -36.39 -28.45
N ASN A 7 -48.24 -35.70 -29.34
CA ASN A 7 -48.37 -35.64 -30.79
C ASN A 7 -47.08 -35.19 -31.49
N LYS A 8 -46.95 -35.62 -32.75
CA LYS A 8 -45.96 -35.19 -33.74
C LYS A 8 -46.14 -33.70 -34.09
N GLN A 9 -45.03 -32.96 -34.13
CA GLN A 9 -44.83 -31.93 -35.16
C GLN A 9 -43.40 -31.99 -35.68
N THR A 10 -43.28 -32.21 -36.97
CA THR A 10 -42.04 -32.11 -37.75
C THR A 10 -42.34 -31.16 -38.89
N LYS A 11 -41.54 -30.09 -39.05
CA LYS A 11 -41.26 -29.45 -40.35
C LYS A 11 -40.07 -28.47 -40.25
N ASN A 12 -38.98 -28.91 -40.91
CA ASN A 12 -38.02 -28.18 -41.75
C ASN A 12 -37.31 -26.92 -41.22
N TYR A 13 -35.97 -26.93 -41.17
CA TYR A 13 -35.08 -26.44 -42.25
C TYR A 13 -33.58 -26.65 -41.94
N LYS A 14 -32.90 -27.34 -42.88
CA LYS A 14 -31.53 -27.15 -43.42
C LYS A 14 -30.36 -26.69 -42.51
N LYS A 15 -29.35 -27.57 -42.49
CA LYS A 15 -27.94 -27.32 -42.91
C LYS A 15 -27.02 -26.58 -41.92
N LEU A 16 -26.18 -27.35 -41.21
CA LEU A 16 -24.72 -27.27 -41.37
C LEU A 16 -24.05 -28.52 -40.80
N VAL A 17 -23.20 -29.13 -41.62
CA VAL A 17 -22.29 -30.23 -41.28
C VAL A 17 -21.10 -29.62 -40.56
N GLY A 18 -20.77 -30.13 -39.38
CA GLY A 18 -19.59 -29.76 -38.61
C GLY A 18 -19.15 -30.96 -37.78
N VAL A 19 -18.17 -31.69 -38.33
CA VAL A 19 -17.59 -32.91 -37.80
C VAL A 19 -16.73 -32.55 -36.58
N ALA A 20 -17.06 -33.08 -35.40
CA ALA A 20 -16.14 -33.12 -34.27
C ALA A 20 -15.63 -34.56 -34.15
N SER A 21 -14.47 -34.81 -34.75
CA SER A 21 -13.72 -36.06 -34.63
C SER A 21 -13.19 -36.20 -33.21
N VAL A 22 -13.63 -37.25 -32.51
CA VAL A 22 -13.02 -37.72 -31.27
C VAL A 22 -11.71 -38.42 -31.63
N ALA A 23 -10.58 -37.81 -31.28
CA ALA A 23 -9.28 -38.44 -31.42
C ALA A 23 -9.08 -39.49 -30.32
N LEU A 24 -9.37 -40.74 -30.64
CA LEU A 24 -8.87 -41.92 -29.93
C LEU A 24 -7.38 -42.08 -30.25
N CYS A 25 -6.52 -41.63 -29.34
CA CYS A 25 -5.09 -41.87 -29.44
C CYS A 25 -4.83 -43.37 -29.20
N SER A 26 -4.54 -44.10 -30.28
CA SER A 26 -4.17 -45.51 -30.25
C SER A 26 -2.65 -45.59 -30.09
N VAL A 27 -2.17 -46.11 -28.96
CA VAL A 27 -0.75 -46.42 -28.73
C VAL A 27 -0.37 -47.59 -29.63
N ALA A 28 0.44 -47.33 -30.66
CA ALA A 28 1.05 -48.37 -31.48
C ALA A 28 2.31 -48.91 -30.78
N LEU A 29 2.22 -50.14 -30.29
CA LEU A 29 3.35 -50.96 -29.86
C LEU A 29 4.24 -51.30 -31.07
N ALA A 30 5.42 -50.69 -31.13
CA ALA A 30 6.48 -51.11 -32.03
C ALA A 30 7.22 -52.31 -31.40
N THR A 31 6.98 -53.51 -31.93
CA THR A 31 7.74 -54.71 -31.62
C THR A 31 9.04 -54.72 -32.43
N GLY A 32 10.12 -54.26 -31.81
CA GLY A 32 11.48 -54.41 -32.32
C GLY A 32 12.16 -55.63 -31.70
N PHE A 33 12.37 -56.66 -32.52
CA PHE A 33 13.18 -57.85 -32.24
C PHE A 33 14.60 -57.44 -31.80
N LEU A 34 15.03 -57.85 -30.61
CA LEU A 34 16.44 -58.09 -30.30
C LEU A 34 16.57 -59.37 -29.47
N THR A 35 17.13 -60.40 -30.11
CA THR A 35 17.59 -61.62 -29.47
C THR A 35 18.88 -61.32 -28.72
N HIS A 36 18.85 -61.39 -27.38
CA HIS A 36 20.05 -61.63 -26.56
C HIS A 36 19.71 -62.60 -25.43
N THR A 37 20.26 -63.81 -25.56
CA THR A 37 20.29 -64.85 -24.54
C THR A 37 21.27 -64.44 -23.44
N GLY A 38 20.74 -64.10 -22.27
CA GLY A 38 21.52 -63.91 -21.04
C GLY A 38 20.58 -64.05 -19.86
N MET A 39 20.48 -65.27 -19.33
CA MET A 39 19.75 -65.56 -18.10
C MET A 39 20.34 -64.74 -16.95
N ASN A 40 19.58 -63.79 -16.44
CA ASN A 40 19.68 -63.34 -15.06
C ASN A 40 18.26 -63.19 -14.53
N THR A 41 17.99 -63.87 -13.42
CA THR A 41 16.75 -63.80 -12.64
C THR A 41 16.59 -62.41 -12.03
N GLY A 42 16.21 -61.43 -12.86
CA GLY A 42 15.76 -60.12 -12.43
C GLY A 42 14.25 -60.14 -12.32
N GLN A 43 13.74 -60.36 -11.11
CA GLN A 43 12.34 -60.22 -10.77
C GLN A 43 11.94 -58.76 -11.06
N THR A 44 11.28 -58.51 -12.19
CA THR A 44 10.71 -57.21 -12.50
C THR A 44 9.57 -57.00 -11.51
N VAL A 45 9.85 -56.31 -10.41
CA VAL A 45 8.82 -55.73 -9.57
C VAL A 45 8.14 -54.68 -10.43
N LEU A 46 7.07 -55.09 -11.12
CA LEU A 46 6.04 -54.16 -11.57
C LEU A 46 5.49 -53.55 -10.28
N ALA A 47 6.08 -52.43 -9.87
CA ALA A 47 5.45 -51.58 -8.87
C ALA A 47 4.09 -51.25 -9.47
N ASP A 48 3.03 -51.80 -8.87
CA ASP A 48 1.66 -51.38 -9.15
C ASP A 48 1.67 -49.85 -9.03
N VAL A 49 1.60 -49.17 -10.17
CA VAL A 49 1.28 -47.75 -10.22
C VAL A 49 -0.19 -47.71 -9.81
N GLN A 50 -0.44 -47.80 -8.51
CA GLN A 50 -1.73 -47.46 -7.95
C GLN A 50 -1.95 -46.01 -8.37
N ASN A 51 -2.94 -45.86 -9.24
CA ASN A 51 -3.42 -44.60 -9.72
C ASN A 51 -4.02 -43.90 -8.50
N ASP A 52 -3.20 -43.16 -7.76
CA ASP A 52 -3.58 -42.41 -6.56
C ASP A 52 -4.70 -41.46 -6.95
N GLN A 53 -5.93 -41.94 -6.79
CA GLN A 53 -7.13 -41.15 -7.04
C GLN A 53 -7.11 -39.98 -6.07
N ALA A 54 -7.16 -38.76 -6.61
CA ALA A 54 -7.27 -37.52 -5.86
C ALA A 54 -8.38 -37.64 -4.81
N LYS A 55 -8.02 -37.71 -3.52
CA LYS A 55 -9.00 -37.74 -2.44
C LYS A 55 -9.43 -36.31 -2.11
N THR A 56 -10.73 -36.08 -2.17
CA THR A 56 -11.38 -34.83 -1.76
C THR A 56 -12.01 -34.99 -0.38
N VAL A 57 -11.78 -34.03 0.50
CA VAL A 57 -12.43 -33.93 1.83
C VAL A 57 -13.27 -32.66 1.89
N THR A 58 -14.48 -32.75 2.44
CA THR A 58 -15.34 -31.60 2.72
C THR A 58 -15.51 -31.46 4.23
N ILE A 59 -15.34 -30.24 4.74
CA ILE A 59 -15.46 -29.90 6.16
C ILE A 59 -16.70 -29.04 6.33
N SER A 60 -17.79 -29.65 6.82
CA SER A 60 -19.13 -29.05 6.86
C SER A 60 -19.58 -28.61 8.26
N GLY A 61 -18.73 -28.73 9.27
CA GLY A 61 -19.09 -28.49 10.67
C GLY A 61 -18.52 -29.54 11.60
N ASP A 62 -18.87 -29.37 12.87
CA ASP A 62 -18.63 -30.42 13.85
C ASP A 62 -19.46 -31.66 13.51
N THR A 63 -18.83 -32.81 13.65
CA THR A 63 -19.47 -34.12 13.58
C THR A 63 -19.52 -34.72 14.98
N GLN A 64 -20.24 -35.82 15.15
CA GLN A 64 -20.31 -36.53 16.42
C GLN A 64 -18.91 -36.91 16.97
N ASP A 65 -17.95 -37.19 16.10
CA ASP A 65 -16.65 -37.74 16.49
C ASP A 65 -15.49 -36.75 16.38
N LYS A 66 -15.65 -35.68 15.61
CA LYS A 66 -14.57 -34.71 15.31
C LYS A 66 -15.13 -33.31 15.14
N THR A 67 -14.43 -32.34 15.72
CA THR A 67 -14.65 -30.92 15.44
C THR A 67 -14.21 -30.58 14.00
N ALA A 68 -14.76 -29.52 13.42
CA ALA A 68 -14.34 -29.02 12.11
C ALA A 68 -12.82 -28.74 12.05
N ALA A 69 -12.29 -28.23 13.16
CA ALA A 69 -10.87 -27.95 13.34
C ALA A 69 -10.02 -29.24 13.30
N GLN A 70 -10.48 -30.32 13.95
CA GLN A 70 -9.80 -31.63 13.89
C GLN A 70 -9.89 -32.25 12.49
N GLN A 71 -11.04 -32.10 11.81
CA GLN A 71 -11.19 -32.57 10.43
C GLN A 71 -10.20 -31.86 9.48
N LEU A 72 -10.01 -30.54 9.65
CA LEU A 72 -9.04 -29.78 8.87
C LEU A 72 -7.61 -30.25 9.14
N TYR A 73 -7.27 -30.40 10.41
CA TYR A 73 -5.97 -30.92 10.82
C TYR A 73 -5.70 -32.30 10.21
N ASP A 74 -6.65 -33.23 10.30
CA ASP A 74 -6.52 -34.58 9.75
C ASP A 74 -6.36 -34.56 8.23
N ALA A 75 -7.18 -33.77 7.53
CA ALA A 75 -7.13 -33.65 6.07
C ALA A 75 -5.81 -33.05 5.57
N LEU A 76 -5.27 -32.04 6.27
CA LEU A 76 -3.97 -31.46 5.95
C LEU A 76 -2.82 -32.46 6.22
N ASN A 77 -2.97 -33.37 7.19
CA ASN A 77 -1.97 -34.41 7.48
C ASN A 77 -2.07 -35.65 6.57
N ASP A 78 -3.23 -35.96 6.00
CA ASP A 78 -3.42 -37.13 5.15
C ASP A 78 -2.81 -36.93 3.76
N ALA A 79 -1.73 -37.65 3.46
CA ALA A 79 -1.00 -37.55 2.19
C ALA A 79 -1.85 -37.89 0.95
N SER A 80 -2.92 -38.69 1.10
CA SER A 80 -3.82 -39.03 0.00
C SER A 80 -4.77 -37.88 -0.36
N VAL A 81 -4.97 -36.91 0.55
CA VAL A 81 -5.83 -35.75 0.34
C VAL A 81 -5.15 -34.71 -0.52
N THR A 82 -5.75 -34.46 -1.68
CA THR A 82 -5.30 -33.47 -2.67
C THR A 82 -6.26 -32.27 -2.74
N GLN A 83 -7.49 -32.39 -2.23
CA GLN A 83 -8.46 -31.30 -2.21
C GLN A 83 -9.22 -31.25 -0.88
N ILE A 84 -9.36 -30.04 -0.33
CA ILE A 84 -10.17 -29.73 0.84
C ILE A 84 -11.18 -28.65 0.47
N ASN A 85 -12.46 -28.88 0.76
CA ASN A 85 -13.52 -27.88 0.65
C ASN A 85 -14.01 -27.52 2.06
N ILE A 86 -14.09 -26.23 2.37
CA ILE A 86 -14.57 -25.74 3.67
C ILE A 86 -15.98 -25.17 3.49
N GLU A 87 -16.94 -25.62 4.28
CA GLU A 87 -18.34 -25.17 4.22
C GLU A 87 -18.80 -24.50 5.53
N THR A 88 -17.97 -24.51 6.56
CA THR A 88 -18.17 -23.83 7.85
C THR A 88 -16.98 -22.95 8.19
N ASP A 89 -17.16 -21.93 9.01
CA ASP A 89 -16.02 -21.25 9.63
C ASP A 89 -15.30 -22.21 10.59
N ILE A 90 -13.99 -22.06 10.71
CA ILE A 90 -13.11 -22.92 11.51
C ILE A 90 -12.20 -22.03 12.35
N SER A 91 -12.08 -22.33 13.64
CA SER A 91 -11.02 -21.79 14.50
C SER A 91 -10.22 -22.94 15.08
N LEU A 92 -8.89 -22.89 14.92
CA LEU A 92 -7.96 -23.86 15.45
C LEU A 92 -7.65 -23.50 16.92
N PRO A 93 -8.13 -24.29 17.90
CA PRO A 93 -7.88 -23.99 19.30
C PRO A 93 -6.39 -24.09 19.62
N SER A 94 -5.92 -23.23 20.52
CA SER A 94 -4.54 -23.29 21.05
C SER A 94 -4.24 -24.61 21.79
N SER A 95 -5.28 -25.33 22.21
CA SER A 95 -5.21 -26.59 22.96
C SER A 95 -5.20 -27.86 22.11
N MET A 96 -5.35 -27.80 20.78
CA MET A 96 -5.30 -29.01 19.96
C MET A 96 -3.92 -29.67 20.11
N SER A 97 -3.87 -30.96 20.47
CA SER A 97 -2.61 -31.65 20.75
C SER A 97 -1.87 -32.03 19.46
N GLY A 98 -1.29 -31.02 18.82
CA GLY A 98 -0.32 -31.12 17.72
C GLY A 98 0.69 -30.03 18.00
N LYS A 99 1.85 -30.41 18.54
CA LYS A 99 2.72 -29.50 19.28
C LYS A 99 3.14 -28.30 18.42
N VAL A 100 2.72 -27.11 18.84
CA VAL A 100 3.14 -25.79 18.33
C VAL A 100 4.67 -25.73 18.35
N VAL A 101 5.30 -25.44 17.20
CA VAL A 101 6.75 -25.20 17.14
C VAL A 101 7.04 -23.89 17.86
N ASN A 102 7.48 -23.98 19.11
CA ASN A 102 7.98 -22.84 19.85
C ASN A 102 9.43 -22.53 19.41
N ARG A 103 9.73 -21.26 19.16
CA ARG A 103 10.88 -20.76 18.40
C ARG A 103 12.23 -20.89 19.09
N ASP A 104 12.26 -21.21 20.38
CA ASP A 104 13.46 -21.08 21.22
C ASP A 104 14.45 -22.24 21.06
N GLY A 105 15.04 -22.41 19.87
CA GLY A 105 16.39 -22.96 19.66
C GLY A 105 16.71 -24.37 20.19
N LEU A 106 15.76 -25.03 20.86
CA LEU A 106 15.82 -26.42 21.22
C LEU A 106 15.21 -27.14 20.04
N ASN A 107 16.11 -27.54 19.15
CA ASN A 107 15.99 -28.63 18.20
C ASN A 107 15.74 -29.97 18.92
N THR A 108 14.86 -29.96 19.92
CA THR A 108 14.31 -31.15 20.51
C THR A 108 13.21 -31.56 19.55
N ASN A 109 13.59 -32.45 18.63
CA ASN A 109 12.73 -33.55 18.20
C ASN A 109 11.89 -34.01 19.40
N ILE A 110 10.67 -33.51 19.53
CA ILE A 110 9.67 -33.97 20.51
C ILE A 110 8.35 -34.03 19.73
N ASP A 111 8.06 -35.00 18.89
CA ASP A 111 8.59 -36.35 18.76
C ASP A 111 9.32 -36.54 17.42
N GLY A 112 10.05 -37.63 17.24
CA GLY A 112 10.63 -38.04 15.95
C GLY A 112 9.61 -38.37 14.85
N ASN A 113 8.46 -37.69 14.86
CA ASN A 113 7.35 -37.79 13.93
C ASN A 113 6.87 -36.39 13.49
N GLN A 114 7.78 -35.41 13.40
CA GLN A 114 7.74 -34.48 12.28
C GLN A 114 7.91 -35.33 11.01
N THR A 115 6.86 -36.03 10.58
CA THR A 115 6.77 -36.47 9.19
C THR A 115 6.77 -35.19 8.40
N GLN A 116 7.96 -34.75 8.01
CA GLN A 116 8.16 -33.77 6.97
C GLN A 116 7.14 -34.10 5.90
N ARG A 117 6.18 -33.20 5.67
CA ARG A 117 5.13 -33.42 4.70
C ARG A 117 5.77 -33.26 3.33
N GLN A 118 6.41 -34.33 2.87
CA GLN A 118 7.16 -34.29 1.63
C GLN A 118 6.20 -34.37 0.44
N ASN A 119 6.48 -33.53 -0.56
CA ASN A 119 5.90 -33.46 -1.89
C ASN A 119 4.37 -33.49 -1.91
N ARG A 120 3.73 -32.53 -1.23
CA ARG A 120 2.26 -32.43 -1.18
C ARG A 120 1.74 -31.47 -2.26
N ASN A 121 0.75 -31.92 -3.02
CA ASN A 121 -0.05 -31.07 -3.90
C ASN A 121 -1.48 -31.00 -3.35
N ILE A 122 -1.81 -29.89 -2.69
CA ILE A 122 -3.10 -29.72 -2.02
C ILE A 122 -3.79 -28.42 -2.45
N THR A 123 -5.08 -28.53 -2.72
CA THR A 123 -5.95 -27.39 -3.00
C THR A 123 -6.99 -27.24 -1.91
N ILE A 124 -7.04 -26.06 -1.29
CA ILE A 124 -7.99 -25.68 -0.25
C ILE A 124 -8.91 -24.63 -0.83
N ASN A 125 -10.20 -24.95 -0.99
CA ASN A 125 -11.23 -24.00 -1.33
C ASN A 125 -12.06 -23.70 -0.09
N ALA A 126 -11.93 -22.49 0.43
CA ALA A 126 -12.60 -22.12 1.67
C ALA A 126 -14.03 -21.59 1.48
N ASN A 127 -14.54 -21.47 0.25
CA ASN A 127 -15.91 -21.02 -0.04
C ASN A 127 -16.34 -19.74 0.72
N ASN A 128 -15.41 -18.78 0.82
CA ASN A 128 -15.53 -17.51 1.55
C ASN A 128 -15.75 -17.67 3.06
N LYS A 129 -15.33 -18.81 3.64
CA LYS A 129 -15.33 -19.05 5.08
C LYS A 129 -14.07 -18.52 5.74
N THR A 130 -14.20 -18.27 7.04
CA THR A 130 -13.09 -17.88 7.90
C THR A 130 -12.37 -19.13 8.41
N ILE A 131 -11.04 -19.12 8.31
CA ILE A 131 -10.16 -20.11 8.95
C ILE A 131 -9.19 -19.34 9.84
N ASP A 132 -9.46 -19.37 11.13
CA ASP A 132 -8.58 -18.82 12.16
C ASP A 132 -7.58 -19.88 12.59
N PHE A 133 -6.31 -19.65 12.28
CA PHE A 133 -5.21 -20.53 12.62
C PHE A 133 -4.70 -20.31 14.04
N GLY A 134 -5.08 -19.23 14.73
CA GLY A 134 -4.46 -18.85 15.99
C GLY A 134 -2.93 -18.89 15.89
N SER A 135 -2.28 -19.63 16.80
CA SER A 135 -0.83 -19.84 16.82
C SER A 135 -0.31 -20.95 15.89
N TRP A 136 -1.18 -21.58 15.10
CA TRP A 136 -0.81 -22.71 14.25
C TRP A 136 -0.17 -22.29 12.93
N ASN A 137 0.85 -23.03 12.54
CA ASN A 137 1.46 -22.98 11.21
C ASN A 137 1.54 -24.40 10.65
N PHE A 138 1.24 -24.55 9.35
CA PHE A 138 1.44 -25.80 8.62
C PHE A 138 2.65 -25.67 7.68
N ASP A 139 3.78 -26.21 8.13
CA ASP A 139 5.05 -26.26 7.38
C ASP A 139 5.13 -27.48 6.46
N TYR A 140 5.50 -27.23 5.19
CA TYR A 140 5.67 -28.25 4.17
C TYR A 140 7.12 -28.28 3.69
N ASN A 141 7.80 -29.38 4.05
CA ASN A 141 9.23 -29.57 3.83
C ASN A 141 9.55 -30.46 2.64
N GLY A 142 8.60 -30.65 1.72
CA GLY A 142 8.81 -31.39 0.50
C GLY A 142 9.31 -30.56 -0.66
N ASP A 143 10.28 -31.07 -1.41
CA ASP A 143 10.65 -30.49 -2.69
C ASP A 143 9.48 -30.56 -3.68
N ASN A 144 9.15 -29.42 -4.28
CA ASN A 144 8.02 -29.25 -5.19
C ASN A 144 6.64 -29.40 -4.54
N SER A 145 6.51 -29.16 -3.23
CA SER A 145 5.17 -29.07 -2.62
C SER A 145 4.39 -27.89 -3.24
N SER A 146 3.12 -28.09 -3.56
CA SER A 146 2.21 -27.06 -4.06
C SER A 146 0.99 -26.95 -3.16
N ILE A 147 0.78 -25.79 -2.56
CA ILE A 147 -0.39 -25.49 -1.73
C ILE A 147 -1.18 -24.38 -2.42
N ASN A 148 -2.43 -24.64 -2.78
CA ASN A 148 -3.29 -23.66 -3.41
C ASN A 148 -4.45 -23.33 -2.48
N VAL A 149 -4.55 -22.09 -1.99
CA VAL A 149 -5.60 -21.63 -1.09
C VAL A 149 -6.48 -20.64 -1.85
N SER A 150 -7.79 -20.84 -1.81
CA SER A 150 -8.73 -20.00 -2.55
C SER A 150 -9.98 -19.63 -1.76
N ASN A 151 -10.50 -18.43 -2.04
CA ASN A 151 -11.76 -17.89 -1.51
C ASN A 151 -11.81 -17.98 0.01
N ALA A 152 -10.81 -17.44 0.72
CA ALA A 152 -10.64 -17.63 2.16
C ALA A 152 -10.49 -16.31 2.90
N ASN A 153 -11.08 -16.23 4.10
CA ASN A 153 -10.69 -15.25 5.10
C ASN A 153 -9.80 -15.98 6.10
N LEU A 154 -8.51 -15.66 6.11
CA LEU A 154 -7.53 -16.32 6.95
C LEU A 154 -7.21 -15.40 8.13
N GLU A 155 -7.14 -15.98 9.31
CA GLU A 155 -6.69 -15.27 10.51
C GLU A 155 -5.57 -16.06 11.17
N GLY A 156 -4.64 -15.37 11.84
CA GLY A 156 -3.55 -16.06 12.50
C GLY A 156 -2.64 -15.13 13.28
N THR A 157 -2.22 -15.57 14.45
CA THR A 157 -1.26 -14.87 15.29
C THR A 157 0.04 -15.67 15.34
N ASN A 158 0.49 -16.29 14.25
CA ASN A 158 1.68 -17.13 14.28
C ASN A 158 2.84 -16.51 13.48
N PHE A 159 4.06 -16.83 13.89
CA PHE A 159 5.27 -16.22 13.34
C PHE A 159 5.47 -16.55 11.84
N TYR A 160 5.00 -17.67 11.32
CA TYR A 160 5.34 -18.14 9.95
C TYR A 160 4.18 -18.02 8.94
N GLY A 161 3.03 -17.49 9.37
CA GLY A 161 1.77 -17.50 8.66
C GLY A 161 1.06 -18.86 8.64
N PRO A 162 -0.20 -18.93 8.15
CA PRO A 162 -0.97 -20.18 8.13
C PRO A 162 -0.28 -21.36 7.44
N PHE A 163 0.50 -21.06 6.39
CA PHE A 163 1.24 -22.04 5.61
C PHE A 163 2.68 -21.56 5.40
N SER A 164 3.63 -22.50 5.49
CA SER A 164 5.03 -22.23 5.21
C SER A 164 5.67 -23.34 4.35
N LEU A 165 6.78 -22.99 3.71
CA LEU A 165 7.61 -23.89 2.91
C LEU A 165 9.08 -23.75 3.31
N SER A 166 9.64 -24.70 4.07
CA SER A 166 11.09 -24.64 4.32
C SER A 166 11.94 -25.05 3.10
N ASN A 167 11.38 -25.82 2.16
CA ASN A 167 12.06 -26.30 0.95
C ASN A 167 11.52 -25.67 -0.34
N SER A 168 11.97 -26.17 -1.49
CA SER A 168 11.49 -25.72 -2.79
C SER A 168 10.02 -26.09 -2.98
N GLY A 169 9.21 -25.19 -3.55
CA GLY A 169 7.77 -25.41 -3.70
C GLY A 169 7.02 -24.15 -4.08
N ASN A 170 5.70 -24.24 -4.12
CA ASN A 170 4.80 -23.13 -4.42
C ASN A 170 3.66 -23.03 -3.39
N ILE A 171 3.37 -21.82 -2.92
CA ILE A 171 2.09 -21.50 -2.26
C ILE A 171 1.36 -20.50 -3.15
N THR A 172 0.12 -20.79 -3.54
CA THR A 172 -0.72 -19.88 -4.32
C THR A 172 -1.92 -19.45 -3.49
N TYR A 173 -2.14 -18.14 -3.36
CA TYR A 173 -3.34 -17.56 -2.75
C TYR A 173 -4.21 -16.90 -3.81
N THR A 174 -5.50 -17.27 -3.87
CA THR A 174 -6.47 -16.73 -4.83
C THR A 174 -7.72 -16.21 -4.12
N ASN A 175 -8.06 -14.92 -4.26
CA ASN A 175 -9.22 -14.33 -3.56
C ASN A 175 -9.16 -14.54 -2.04
N VAL A 176 -8.07 -14.09 -1.41
CA VAL A 176 -7.79 -14.32 0.01
C VAL A 176 -7.69 -13.01 0.77
N THR A 177 -8.39 -12.91 1.90
CA THR A 177 -8.13 -11.86 2.90
C THR A 177 -7.37 -12.49 4.06
N TYR A 178 -6.32 -11.84 4.56
CA TYR A 178 -5.58 -12.27 5.73
C TYR A 178 -5.53 -11.16 6.79
N ASN A 179 -5.81 -11.51 8.05
CA ASN A 179 -5.56 -10.66 9.21
C ASN A 179 -4.67 -11.40 10.20
N GLY A 180 -3.46 -10.91 10.47
CA GLY A 180 -2.55 -11.64 11.35
C GLY A 180 -1.14 -11.06 11.43
N SER A 181 -0.18 -11.73 12.07
CA SER A 181 1.16 -11.13 12.26
C SER A 181 2.07 -11.25 11.04
N GLN A 182 2.31 -12.46 10.54
CA GLN A 182 3.03 -12.75 9.29
C GLN A 182 2.12 -13.60 8.40
N PHE A 183 2.05 -13.31 7.10
CA PHE A 183 1.14 -14.01 6.19
C PHE A 183 1.70 -15.32 5.66
N VAL A 184 2.99 -15.35 5.30
CA VAL A 184 3.62 -16.53 4.71
C VAL A 184 5.14 -16.51 4.87
N TYR A 185 5.70 -17.69 5.11
CA TYR A 185 7.14 -17.94 5.18
C TYR A 185 7.55 -19.08 4.22
N ALA A 186 8.28 -18.75 3.16
CA ALA A 186 8.70 -19.68 2.11
C ALA A 186 10.13 -19.39 1.63
N PRO A 187 11.16 -19.51 2.49
CA PRO A 187 12.53 -19.06 2.23
C PRO A 187 13.19 -19.64 0.99
N ASN A 188 12.77 -20.83 0.56
CA ASN A 188 13.27 -21.49 -0.65
C ASN A 188 12.18 -21.68 -1.71
N GLY A 189 10.95 -21.25 -1.42
CA GLY A 189 9.77 -21.46 -2.24
C GLY A 189 9.35 -20.22 -3.04
N THR A 190 8.32 -20.43 -3.86
CA THR A 190 7.65 -19.36 -4.60
C THR A 190 6.28 -19.12 -4.00
N VAL A 191 5.94 -17.88 -3.70
CA VAL A 191 4.59 -17.48 -3.29
C VAL A 191 3.92 -16.76 -4.46
N LYS A 192 2.72 -17.19 -4.80
CA LYS A 192 1.94 -16.68 -5.93
C LYS A 192 0.63 -16.07 -5.46
N PHE A 193 0.23 -14.96 -6.07
CA PHE A 193 -1.02 -14.26 -5.77
C PHE A 193 -1.87 -14.11 -7.03
N ALA A 194 -3.15 -14.50 -6.94
CA ALA A 194 -4.14 -14.37 -8.00
C ALA A 194 -5.44 -13.77 -7.49
N GLY A 195 -6.23 -13.19 -8.39
CA GLY A 195 -7.49 -12.55 -8.02
C GLY A 195 -7.28 -11.39 -7.04
N MET A 196 -8.17 -11.25 -6.05
CA MET A 196 -8.06 -10.19 -5.03
C MET A 196 -7.43 -10.71 -3.75
N VAL A 197 -6.25 -10.22 -3.37
CA VAL A 197 -5.56 -10.61 -2.14
C VAL A 197 -5.34 -9.39 -1.25
N ASN A 198 -5.93 -9.41 -0.06
CA ASN A 198 -5.81 -8.32 0.92
C ASN A 198 -5.13 -8.86 2.18
N VAL A 199 -3.95 -8.35 2.50
CA VAL A 199 -3.14 -8.80 3.63
C VAL A 199 -3.04 -7.64 4.61
N ASN A 200 -3.70 -7.77 5.74
CA ASN A 200 -3.59 -6.83 6.85
C ASN A 200 -2.73 -7.45 7.94
N SER A 201 -1.44 -7.13 7.95
CA SER A 201 -0.57 -7.64 8.97
C SER A 201 -0.55 -6.74 10.21
N GLY A 202 -0.58 -7.33 11.39
CA GLY A 202 -0.33 -6.64 12.64
C GLY A 202 1.14 -6.26 12.77
N ASN A 203 1.42 -5.29 13.64
CA ASN A 203 2.79 -4.86 13.94
C ASN A 203 3.55 -5.83 14.85
N GLN A 204 2.83 -6.76 15.49
CA GLN A 204 3.37 -7.56 16.58
C GLN A 204 2.82 -8.98 16.54
N TYR A 205 3.69 -9.93 16.89
CA TYR A 205 3.33 -11.28 17.28
C TYR A 205 3.69 -11.46 18.75
N GLU A 206 2.77 -12.02 19.55
CA GLU A 206 3.02 -12.39 20.94
C GLU A 206 2.91 -13.92 21.10
N ASP A 207 3.97 -14.57 21.58
CA ASP A 207 3.98 -16.03 21.86
C ASP A 207 3.57 -16.35 23.32
N GLY A 208 3.10 -15.34 24.06
CA GLY A 208 2.79 -15.38 25.49
C GLY A 208 3.99 -15.07 26.40
N VAL A 209 5.21 -15.03 25.85
CA VAL A 209 6.45 -14.71 26.59
C VAL A 209 7.17 -13.51 25.96
N ASN A 210 7.25 -13.48 24.63
CA ASN A 210 7.98 -12.51 23.84
C ASN A 210 7.03 -11.77 22.90
N VAL A 211 7.31 -10.48 22.71
CA VAL A 211 6.68 -9.64 21.69
C VAL A 211 7.67 -9.43 20.56
N TYR A 212 7.30 -9.84 19.35
CA TYR A 212 8.11 -9.66 18.15
C TYR A 212 7.52 -8.55 17.30
N THR A 213 8.25 -7.44 17.19
CA THR A 213 7.79 -6.20 16.55
C THR A 213 8.20 -6.06 15.08
N ASP A 214 9.11 -6.91 14.60
CA ASP A 214 9.72 -6.79 13.28
C ASP A 214 9.30 -7.97 12.38
N GLN A 215 8.01 -8.30 12.37
CA GLN A 215 7.50 -9.34 11.48
C GLN A 215 7.34 -8.82 10.05
N GLU A 216 7.81 -9.61 9.09
CA GLU A 216 7.56 -9.42 7.67
C GLU A 216 6.25 -10.10 7.25
N ASN A 217 5.48 -9.49 6.36
CA ASN A 217 4.21 -10.10 5.94
C ASN A 217 4.48 -11.32 5.06
N ILE A 218 5.29 -11.12 4.04
CA ILE A 218 5.66 -12.16 3.07
C ILE A 218 7.15 -12.29 3.11
N GLN A 219 7.63 -13.48 3.44
CA GLN A 219 9.04 -13.82 3.37
C GLN A 219 9.22 -15.00 2.43
N ALA A 220 9.73 -14.76 1.22
CA ALA A 220 9.84 -15.82 0.21
C ALA A 220 11.03 -15.64 -0.74
N LYS A 221 11.50 -16.74 -1.35
CA LYS A 221 12.50 -16.67 -2.42
C LYS A 221 11.91 -16.00 -3.66
N ASN A 222 10.80 -16.51 -4.20
CA ASN A 222 10.13 -15.85 -5.32
C ASN A 222 8.76 -15.37 -4.90
N ILE A 223 8.39 -14.17 -5.36
CA ILE A 223 7.06 -13.58 -5.13
C ILE A 223 6.48 -13.24 -6.51
N GLU A 224 5.36 -13.85 -6.87
CA GLU A 224 4.73 -13.71 -8.18
C GLU A 224 3.29 -13.20 -8.02
N PHE A 225 3.01 -12.02 -8.54
CA PHE A 225 1.65 -11.50 -8.69
C PHE A 225 1.19 -11.85 -10.10
N LEU A 226 0.29 -12.82 -10.20
CA LEU A 226 -0.17 -13.39 -11.48
C LEU A 226 -1.00 -12.38 -12.27
N GLU A 227 -1.25 -12.68 -13.55
CA GLU A 227 -1.97 -11.80 -14.47
C GLU A 227 -3.31 -11.31 -13.88
N GLY A 228 -3.53 -9.99 -13.93
CA GLY A 228 -4.76 -9.35 -13.45
C GLY A 228 -4.98 -9.39 -11.93
N SER A 229 -4.04 -9.90 -11.16
CA SER A 229 -4.13 -9.92 -9.69
C SER A 229 -4.21 -8.51 -9.09
N GLN A 230 -4.88 -8.38 -7.96
CA GLN A 230 -4.96 -7.17 -7.17
C GLN A 230 -4.52 -7.49 -5.74
N TYR A 231 -3.34 -7.01 -5.35
CA TYR A 231 -2.78 -7.22 -4.03
C TYR A 231 -2.72 -5.91 -3.25
N THR A 232 -3.23 -5.93 -2.02
CA THR A 232 -2.97 -4.87 -1.03
C THR A 232 -2.34 -5.52 0.18
N GLY A 233 -1.15 -5.06 0.58
CA GLY A 233 -0.49 -5.52 1.79
C GLY A 233 -0.18 -4.37 2.73
N THR A 234 -0.58 -4.51 4.00
CA THR A 234 -0.22 -3.59 5.08
C THR A 234 0.64 -4.25 6.13
N GLY A 235 1.72 -3.61 6.58
CA GLY A 235 2.68 -4.20 7.52
C GLY A 235 3.98 -3.42 7.71
N ASN A 236 4.87 -3.84 8.61
CA ASN A 236 6.16 -3.16 8.81
C ASN A 236 7.10 -3.39 7.62
N VAL A 237 7.24 -4.64 7.20
CA VAL A 237 7.91 -5.06 5.98
C VAL A 237 6.91 -5.88 5.19
N VAL A 238 6.40 -5.31 4.08
CA VAL A 238 5.32 -5.97 3.35
C VAL A 238 5.85 -7.12 2.51
N LEU A 239 6.96 -6.91 1.80
CA LEU A 239 7.60 -7.94 0.97
C LEU A 239 9.05 -8.12 1.39
N PHE A 240 9.42 -9.32 1.82
CA PHE A 240 10.78 -9.68 2.15
C PHE A 240 11.26 -10.79 1.21
N ASN A 241 12.18 -10.43 0.33
CA ASN A 241 12.68 -11.33 -0.69
C ASN A 241 14.02 -11.94 -0.26
N LEU A 242 14.06 -13.27 -0.22
CA LEU A 242 15.21 -14.02 0.25
C LEU A 242 16.10 -14.47 -0.91
N SER A 243 17.43 -14.42 -0.69
CA SER A 243 18.48 -15.12 -1.43
C SER A 243 18.28 -15.25 -2.95
N SER A 244 18.73 -14.26 -3.74
CA SER A 244 18.65 -14.23 -5.23
C SER A 244 17.25 -14.29 -5.84
N GLY A 245 16.24 -14.10 -5.01
CA GLY A 245 14.84 -14.18 -5.36
C GLY A 245 14.33 -13.11 -6.31
N LYS A 246 13.19 -13.37 -6.96
CA LYS A 246 12.55 -12.39 -7.84
C LYS A 246 11.17 -11.99 -7.33
N ILE A 247 10.86 -10.71 -7.47
CA ILE A 247 9.49 -10.18 -7.35
C ILE A 247 8.99 -9.92 -8.76
N THR A 248 7.96 -10.63 -9.20
CA THR A 248 7.39 -10.48 -10.55
C THR A 248 5.95 -10.03 -10.46
N LEU A 249 5.61 -8.96 -11.17
CA LEU A 249 4.24 -8.54 -11.43
C LEU A 249 3.93 -8.86 -12.90
N ASP A 250 3.05 -9.83 -13.12
CA ASP A 250 2.57 -10.20 -14.44
C ASP A 250 1.65 -9.13 -15.04
N GLU A 251 1.21 -9.37 -16.27
CA GLU A 251 0.44 -8.39 -17.02
C GLU A 251 -0.82 -7.96 -16.27
N ASN A 252 -1.12 -6.66 -16.27
CA ASN A 252 -2.28 -6.09 -15.58
C ASN A 252 -2.34 -6.29 -14.05
N ALA A 253 -1.31 -6.86 -13.41
CA ALA A 253 -1.27 -7.01 -11.96
C ALA A 253 -1.18 -5.63 -11.26
N LYS A 254 -1.92 -5.44 -10.18
CA LYS A 254 -1.94 -4.21 -9.38
C LYS A 254 -1.55 -4.53 -7.94
N VAL A 255 -0.48 -3.93 -7.45
CA VAL A 255 0.09 -4.19 -6.13
C VAL A 255 0.20 -2.87 -5.37
N SER A 256 -0.38 -2.80 -4.17
CA SER A 256 -0.27 -1.66 -3.27
C SER A 256 0.35 -2.10 -1.95
N LEU A 257 1.49 -1.50 -1.60
CA LEU A 257 2.23 -1.80 -0.38
C LEU A 257 2.16 -0.58 0.55
N ILE A 258 1.52 -0.76 1.72
CA ILE A 258 1.19 0.32 2.64
C ILE A 258 1.78 -0.02 4.01
N PRO A 259 2.84 0.64 4.47
CA PRO A 259 3.41 0.34 5.77
C PRO A 259 2.45 0.73 6.90
N ASN A 260 2.51 0.01 8.01
CA ASN A 260 1.73 0.35 9.19
C ASN A 260 2.31 1.58 9.92
N GLU A 261 1.42 2.42 10.45
CA GLU A 261 1.80 3.56 11.28
C GLU A 261 2.46 3.05 12.57
N GLY A 262 3.77 3.26 12.72
CA GLY A 262 4.50 2.88 13.93
C GLY A 262 5.94 2.44 13.70
N ASN A 263 6.28 1.94 12.51
CA ASN A 263 7.63 1.40 12.25
C ASN A 263 8.28 2.09 11.05
N ALA A 264 8.49 3.39 11.17
CA ALA A 264 9.04 4.25 10.12
C ALA A 264 10.51 3.95 9.76
N ASN A 265 11.14 2.87 10.22
CA ASN A 265 12.54 2.57 9.86
C ASN A 265 12.70 1.30 9.04
N GLN A 266 11.62 0.55 8.79
CA GLN A 266 11.70 -0.70 8.06
C GLN A 266 11.44 -0.50 6.56
N PRO A 267 12.17 -1.21 5.68
CA PRO A 267 11.91 -1.15 4.26
C PRO A 267 10.61 -1.88 3.92
N ILE A 268 9.73 -1.26 3.13
CA ILE A 268 8.52 -1.92 2.62
C ILE A 268 8.86 -3.17 1.79
N ILE A 269 9.97 -3.10 1.06
CA ILE A 269 10.54 -4.22 0.30
C ILE A 269 11.94 -4.50 0.85
N GLY A 270 12.07 -5.52 1.70
CA GLY A 270 13.34 -5.94 2.30
C GLY A 270 14.02 -7.07 1.53
N VAL A 271 15.35 -7.16 1.66
CA VAL A 271 16.21 -8.02 0.86
C VAL A 271 17.43 -8.47 1.67
N LEU A 272 17.80 -9.75 1.61
CA LEU A 272 19.02 -10.27 2.24
C LEU A 272 20.22 -10.48 1.31
N ASP A 273 20.06 -10.52 -0.02
CA ASP A 273 21.18 -10.78 -0.96
C ASP A 273 21.02 -10.00 -2.27
N ASP A 274 22.05 -9.25 -2.66
CA ASP A 274 22.01 -8.21 -3.69
C ASP A 274 22.46 -8.66 -5.09
N ASN A 275 22.89 -9.92 -5.26
CA ASN A 275 23.67 -10.28 -6.45
C ASN A 275 22.86 -10.83 -7.63
N ASN A 276 21.67 -11.41 -7.41
CA ASN A 276 20.93 -12.12 -8.47
C ASN A 276 19.41 -11.91 -8.45
N GLY A 277 18.89 -11.20 -7.44
CA GLY A 277 17.47 -10.90 -7.36
C GLY A 277 17.06 -9.70 -8.20
N GLY A 278 15.76 -9.45 -8.32
CA GLY A 278 15.24 -8.34 -9.11
C GLY A 278 13.74 -8.16 -9.01
N ILE A 279 13.28 -6.95 -9.35
CA ILE A 279 11.86 -6.64 -9.53
C ILE A 279 11.57 -6.60 -11.03
N LEU A 280 10.64 -7.43 -11.50
CA LEU A 280 10.19 -7.47 -12.88
C LEU A 280 8.72 -7.03 -12.96
N LEU A 281 8.48 -5.90 -13.63
CA LEU A 281 7.15 -5.34 -13.87
C LEU A 281 6.79 -5.51 -15.35
N LYS A 282 5.82 -6.38 -15.67
CA LYS A 282 5.36 -6.65 -17.05
C LYS A 282 4.31 -5.65 -17.52
N SER A 283 3.85 -5.78 -18.77
CA SER A 283 2.94 -4.83 -19.43
C SER A 283 1.68 -4.54 -18.62
N SER A 284 1.39 -3.25 -18.49
CA SER A 284 0.22 -2.73 -17.78
C SER A 284 0.14 -3.10 -16.29
N SER A 285 1.21 -3.67 -15.72
CA SER A 285 1.30 -3.87 -14.28
C SER A 285 1.52 -2.54 -13.56
N ASN A 286 1.04 -2.46 -12.32
CA ASN A 286 1.13 -1.27 -11.47
C ASN A 286 1.62 -1.67 -10.08
N LEU A 287 2.79 -1.19 -9.69
CA LEU A 287 3.33 -1.30 -8.33
C LEU A 287 3.22 0.06 -7.66
N THR A 288 2.46 0.16 -6.56
CA THR A 288 2.33 1.35 -5.73
C THR A 288 2.96 1.11 -4.37
N ILE A 289 3.92 1.95 -3.98
CA ILE A 289 4.63 1.90 -2.70
C ILE A 289 4.31 3.19 -1.95
N LYS A 290 3.84 3.07 -0.70
CA LYS A 290 3.50 4.22 0.16
C LYS A 290 4.47 4.41 1.33
N PRO A 291 5.74 4.77 1.11
CA PRO A 291 6.75 4.81 2.15
C PRO A 291 6.43 5.78 3.30
N LEU A 292 6.51 5.32 4.56
CA LEU A 292 6.53 6.20 5.73
C LEU A 292 7.92 6.83 5.95
N SER A 293 8.96 6.31 5.31
CA SER A 293 10.34 6.74 5.45
C SER A 293 11.20 6.36 4.24
N GLN A 294 12.52 6.57 4.33
CA GLN A 294 13.43 6.16 3.28
C GLN A 294 13.31 4.66 2.97
N VAL A 295 12.91 4.35 1.74
CA VAL A 295 12.89 2.99 1.21
C VAL A 295 14.14 2.80 0.37
N ASN A 296 14.98 1.86 0.80
CA ASN A 296 16.12 1.42 0.02
C ASN A 296 15.72 0.15 -0.75
N VAL A 297 15.49 0.27 -2.06
CA VAL A 297 15.30 -0.90 -2.94
C VAL A 297 16.66 -1.24 -3.54
N SER A 298 17.28 -2.29 -3.04
CA SER A 298 18.63 -2.68 -3.47
C SER A 298 18.65 -3.61 -4.69
N TYR A 299 17.56 -3.69 -5.45
CA TYR A 299 17.42 -4.58 -6.59
C TYR A 299 17.41 -3.84 -7.92
N PRO A 300 17.91 -4.49 -9.00
CA PRO A 300 17.58 -4.04 -10.34
C PRO A 300 16.07 -4.12 -10.55
N VAL A 301 15.50 -3.07 -11.14
CA VAL A 301 14.08 -3.00 -11.50
C VAL A 301 13.99 -3.00 -13.02
N THR A 302 13.30 -3.98 -13.60
CA THR A 302 13.03 -4.03 -15.04
C THR A 302 11.54 -3.82 -15.28
N MET A 303 11.20 -2.82 -16.07
CA MET A 303 9.83 -2.43 -16.39
C MET A 303 9.60 -2.55 -17.90
N THR A 304 8.47 -3.13 -18.29
CA THR A 304 8.06 -3.23 -19.70
C THR A 304 6.61 -2.81 -19.83
N GLY A 305 6.33 -1.58 -20.28
CA GLY A 305 4.98 -1.00 -20.30
C GLY A 305 4.28 -0.97 -18.94
N ALA A 306 5.06 -0.89 -17.86
CA ALA A 306 4.56 -0.94 -16.49
C ALA A 306 4.59 0.43 -15.81
N THR A 307 3.89 0.56 -14.69
CA THR A 307 3.92 1.77 -13.84
C THR A 307 4.43 1.46 -12.43
N LEU A 308 5.39 2.26 -11.95
CA LEU A 308 5.85 2.28 -10.57
C LEU A 308 5.42 3.60 -9.93
N ASN A 309 4.52 3.55 -8.95
CA ASN A 309 4.04 4.71 -8.20
C ASN A 309 4.67 4.73 -6.81
N ILE A 310 5.22 5.87 -6.42
CA ILE A 310 5.81 6.11 -5.12
C ILE A 310 5.07 7.29 -4.52
N GLN A 311 4.30 7.03 -3.47
CA GLN A 311 3.40 8.02 -2.89
C GLN A 311 3.76 8.26 -1.42
N SER A 312 4.24 9.46 -1.09
CA SER A 312 4.39 9.83 0.32
C SER A 312 3.01 9.92 0.97
N PRO A 313 2.79 9.32 2.15
CA PRO A 313 1.58 9.53 2.92
C PRO A 313 1.47 11.01 3.33
N ASN A 314 0.23 11.48 3.40
CA ASN A 314 -0.12 12.89 3.56
C ASN A 314 0.09 13.40 5.01
N ASN A 315 1.24 13.21 5.65
CA ASN A 315 1.55 13.93 6.91
C ASN A 315 2.95 13.70 7.51
N THR A 316 3.84 12.97 6.84
CA THR A 316 5.11 12.61 7.48
C THR A 316 6.16 13.70 7.28
N THR A 317 6.80 14.13 8.38
CA THR A 317 8.02 14.95 8.34
C THR A 317 9.24 14.16 7.86
N ALA A 318 9.15 12.82 7.88
CA ALA A 318 10.16 11.93 7.36
C ALA A 318 10.32 12.14 5.85
N THR A 319 11.57 12.13 5.39
CA THR A 319 11.88 12.26 3.97
C THR A 319 11.84 10.89 3.29
N PRO A 320 10.77 10.53 2.55
CA PRO A 320 10.72 9.26 1.85
C PRO A 320 11.63 9.36 0.63
N LEU A 321 12.89 9.01 0.83
CA LEU A 321 13.83 8.80 -0.26
C LEU A 321 13.61 7.39 -0.79
N LEU A 322 13.28 7.24 -2.07
CA LEU A 322 13.44 5.95 -2.72
C LEU A 322 14.87 5.88 -3.24
N SER A 323 15.71 5.17 -2.51
CA SER A 323 17.07 4.86 -2.95
C SER A 323 17.08 3.51 -3.65
N LEU A 324 17.20 3.54 -4.96
CA LEU A 324 17.44 2.39 -5.82
C LEU A 324 18.95 2.22 -5.99
N SER A 325 19.56 1.36 -5.18
CA SER A 325 21.03 1.21 -5.19
C SER A 325 21.57 0.49 -6.44
N LYS A 326 20.69 0.05 -7.34
CA LYS A 326 21.01 -0.68 -8.58
C LYS A 326 20.31 -0.06 -9.79
N THR A 327 20.42 -0.74 -10.93
CA THR A 327 19.93 -0.28 -12.24
C THR A 327 18.42 -0.39 -12.37
N ILE A 328 17.76 0.68 -12.82
CA ILE A 328 16.38 0.64 -13.32
C ILE A 328 16.42 0.61 -14.85
N THR A 329 15.74 -0.36 -15.45
CA THR A 329 15.58 -0.46 -16.91
C THR A 329 14.12 -0.31 -17.28
N MET A 330 13.81 0.69 -18.11
CA MET A 330 12.47 1.05 -18.55
C MET A 330 12.32 0.76 -20.05
N ASN A 331 11.28 -0.02 -20.40
CA ASN A 331 10.94 -0.40 -21.77
C ASN A 331 9.46 -0.16 -22.07
N ASN A 332 9.10 -0.10 -23.36
CA ASN A 332 7.74 -0.05 -23.89
C ASN A 332 6.82 0.97 -23.20
N SER A 333 7.23 2.24 -23.09
CA SER A 333 6.41 3.29 -22.45
C SER A 333 6.17 3.05 -20.96
N SER A 334 7.18 2.59 -20.23
CA SER A 334 7.10 2.44 -18.77
C SER A 334 7.07 3.80 -18.07
N ALA A 335 6.43 3.89 -16.91
CA ALA A 335 6.32 5.15 -16.16
C ALA A 335 6.74 4.98 -14.69
N ILE A 336 7.54 5.90 -14.18
CA ILE A 336 7.75 6.07 -12.73
C ILE A 336 7.01 7.35 -12.31
N ASN A 337 6.07 7.24 -11.38
CA ASN A 337 5.34 8.37 -10.83
C ASN A 337 5.74 8.56 -9.37
N VAL A 338 6.28 9.73 -9.04
CA VAL A 338 6.62 10.10 -7.67
C VAL A 338 5.67 11.20 -7.24
N THR A 339 4.82 10.93 -6.25
CA THR A 339 3.92 11.91 -5.64
C THR A 339 4.34 12.14 -4.19
N GLY A 340 4.60 13.39 -3.84
CA GLY A 340 5.08 13.73 -2.50
C GLY A 340 4.52 15.03 -1.97
N ASN A 341 4.47 15.14 -0.65
CA ASN A 341 4.29 16.43 0.01
C ASN A 341 5.63 17.16 0.07
N THR A 342 5.59 18.48 -0.07
CA THR A 342 6.75 19.32 0.25
C THR A 342 6.80 19.54 1.75
N ASN A 343 8.00 19.59 2.33
CA ASN A 343 8.12 20.10 3.72
C ASN A 343 7.73 21.58 3.79
N GLN A 344 7.66 22.12 5.02
CA GLN A 344 7.38 23.55 5.26
C GLN A 344 8.35 24.50 4.53
N ASN A 345 9.55 24.02 4.19
CA ASN A 345 10.56 24.79 3.45
C ASN A 345 10.38 24.70 1.92
N GLY A 346 9.32 24.04 1.42
CA GLY A 346 9.06 23.90 -0.01
C GLY A 346 10.02 22.96 -0.74
N THR A 347 10.90 22.25 -0.03
CA THR A 347 11.78 21.25 -0.63
C THR A 347 10.95 20.01 -0.94
N LEU A 348 11.13 19.47 -2.15
CA LEU A 348 10.56 18.18 -2.49
C LEU A 348 11.35 17.14 -1.71
N VAL A 349 10.64 16.50 -0.79
CA VAL A 349 11.22 15.62 0.21
C VAL A 349 11.41 14.18 -0.32
N ASN A 350 10.96 13.94 -1.55
CA ASN A 350 11.10 12.67 -2.24
C ASN A 350 12.22 12.76 -3.28
N GLY A 351 13.34 12.11 -2.99
CA GLY A 351 14.37 11.86 -4.00
C GLY A 351 14.20 10.46 -4.58
N LEU A 352 14.22 10.36 -5.91
CA LEU A 352 14.54 9.13 -6.61
C LEU A 352 16.05 9.12 -6.80
N SER A 353 16.77 8.29 -6.04
CA SER A 353 18.20 8.04 -6.28
C SER A 353 18.31 6.70 -6.96
N ALA A 354 18.91 6.62 -8.14
CA ALA A 354 19.17 5.35 -8.82
C ALA A 354 20.65 5.27 -9.20
N ALA A 355 21.30 4.12 -9.00
CA ALA A 355 22.69 3.97 -9.41
C ALA A 355 22.86 4.10 -10.93
N ASN A 356 21.90 3.55 -11.69
CA ASN A 356 21.77 3.77 -13.13
C ASN A 356 20.29 3.75 -13.51
N LEU A 357 19.91 4.62 -14.45
CA LEU A 357 18.58 4.61 -15.05
C LEU A 357 18.72 4.50 -16.57
N ILE A 358 18.13 3.45 -17.13
CA ILE A 358 18.23 3.08 -18.54
C ILE A 358 16.84 3.15 -19.17
N PHE A 359 16.69 4.00 -20.18
CA PHE A 359 15.50 4.09 -21.03
C PHE A 359 15.81 3.41 -22.36
N ASN A 360 15.10 2.33 -22.68
CA ASN A 360 15.27 1.61 -23.95
C ASN A 360 14.29 2.07 -25.04
N ASP A 361 13.38 3.00 -24.71
CA ASP A 361 12.43 3.59 -25.64
C ASP A 361 12.19 5.07 -25.32
N SER A 362 11.70 5.83 -26.30
CA SER A 362 11.45 7.28 -26.18
C SER A 362 10.15 7.65 -25.45
N ASN A 363 9.30 6.67 -25.13
CA ASN A 363 7.98 6.90 -24.55
C ASN A 363 7.94 6.64 -23.04
N SER A 364 9.01 6.10 -22.47
CA SER A 364 9.14 5.87 -21.03
C SER A 364 9.34 7.20 -20.29
N THR A 365 8.61 7.43 -19.20
CA THR A 365 8.55 8.73 -18.50
C THR A 365 8.83 8.63 -17.01
N ILE A 366 9.41 9.70 -16.43
CA ILE A 366 9.41 9.92 -14.98
C ILE A 366 8.58 11.16 -14.70
N ASN A 367 7.49 10.97 -13.95
CA ASN A 367 6.59 12.04 -13.56
C ASN A 367 6.78 12.33 -12.08
N VAL A 368 7.05 13.58 -11.73
CA VAL A 368 7.16 14.03 -10.33
C VAL A 368 6.07 15.05 -10.07
N GLN A 369 5.18 14.74 -9.14
CA GLN A 369 4.08 15.60 -8.73
C GLN A 369 4.22 15.97 -7.25
N THR A 370 3.98 17.23 -6.93
CA THR A 370 3.89 17.69 -5.54
C THR A 370 2.49 18.17 -5.21
N ASN A 371 2.07 17.91 -3.97
CA ASN A 371 0.77 18.37 -3.47
C ASN A 371 0.84 19.79 -2.86
N LYS A 372 1.84 20.60 -3.22
CA LYS A 372 2.00 21.92 -2.61
C LYS A 372 0.93 22.89 -3.13
N THR A 373 0.21 23.51 -2.21
CA THR A 373 -0.78 24.59 -2.48
C THR A 373 -0.20 25.99 -2.36
N ASP A 374 1.05 26.14 -1.91
CA ASP A 374 1.64 27.43 -1.58
C ASP A 374 2.59 27.95 -2.68
N ASN A 375 2.15 28.98 -3.40
CA ASN A 375 2.69 29.47 -4.68
C ASN A 375 4.05 30.19 -4.59
N ASN A 376 4.62 30.37 -3.40
CA ASN A 376 5.68 31.36 -3.18
C ASN A 376 7.12 30.83 -3.05
N ASN A 377 7.39 29.53 -3.31
CA ASN A 377 8.76 29.00 -3.21
C ASN A 377 9.06 28.00 -4.35
N PRO A 378 10.12 28.21 -5.15
CA PRO A 378 10.48 27.33 -6.27
C PRO A 378 10.84 25.92 -5.78
N LEU A 379 10.40 24.91 -6.53
CA LEU A 379 10.64 23.50 -6.24
C LEU A 379 12.11 23.13 -6.53
N ALA A 380 12.86 22.85 -5.48
CA ALA A 380 14.17 22.19 -5.61
C ALA A 380 13.96 20.68 -5.73
N THR A 381 14.36 20.10 -6.87
CA THR A 381 14.49 18.65 -7.05
C THR A 381 15.95 18.32 -7.33
N SER A 382 16.47 17.32 -6.62
CA SER A 382 17.79 16.72 -6.88
C SER A 382 17.55 15.35 -7.51
N LEU A 383 18.14 15.13 -8.68
CA LEU A 383 18.12 13.88 -9.44
C LEU A 383 19.58 13.51 -9.70
N ASP A 384 20.16 12.72 -8.80
CA ASP A 384 21.53 12.22 -8.93
C ASP A 384 21.54 10.85 -9.64
N GLY A 385 22.42 10.64 -10.62
CA GLY A 385 22.67 9.31 -11.22
C GLY A 385 22.56 9.15 -12.75
N PHE A 386 22.41 10.24 -13.53
CA PHE A 386 22.24 10.14 -14.98
C PHE A 386 23.57 10.01 -15.72
N LYS A 387 23.76 8.96 -16.52
CA LYS A 387 24.90 8.85 -17.46
C LYS A 387 24.39 8.77 -18.89
N ASN A 388 24.86 9.70 -19.73
CA ASN A 388 24.85 9.69 -21.20
C ASN A 388 23.55 9.23 -21.88
N ASN A 389 22.63 10.16 -22.18
CA ASN A 389 21.81 10.20 -23.42
C ASN A 389 20.92 11.47 -23.46
N GLU A 390 20.52 11.90 -24.67
CA GLU A 390 19.60 13.04 -24.91
C GLU A 390 18.17 12.67 -24.46
N TYR A 391 17.64 13.26 -23.38
CA TYR A 391 16.25 13.06 -22.95
C TYR A 391 15.56 14.38 -22.55
N SER A 392 14.22 14.39 -22.66
CA SER A 392 13.35 15.51 -22.31
C SER A 392 12.63 15.28 -20.97
N TRP A 393 12.53 16.33 -20.16
CA TRP A 393 11.88 16.32 -18.86
C TRP A 393 10.62 17.18 -18.90
N GLU A 394 9.56 16.77 -18.20
CA GLU A 394 8.35 17.58 -18.00
C GLU A 394 8.00 17.55 -16.51
N MET A 395 8.06 18.70 -15.84
CA MET A 395 7.66 18.84 -14.43
C MET A 395 6.33 19.58 -14.36
N LYS A 396 5.36 19.07 -13.59
CA LYS A 396 4.01 19.63 -13.47
C LYS A 396 3.62 19.90 -12.01
N ASP A 397 2.85 20.96 -11.77
CA ASP A 397 2.25 21.25 -10.46
C ASP A 397 1.08 20.29 -10.15
N GLY A 398 0.52 20.39 -8.95
CA GLY A 398 -0.66 19.59 -8.53
C GLY A 398 -1.91 19.81 -9.40
N SER A 399 -1.93 20.84 -10.25
CA SER A 399 -3.00 21.16 -11.21
C SER A 399 -2.66 20.76 -12.66
N GLY A 400 -1.49 20.13 -12.90
CA GLY A 400 -1.04 19.70 -14.21
C GLY A 400 -0.35 20.77 -15.07
N ASN A 401 -0.05 21.96 -14.54
CA ASN A 401 0.66 23.01 -15.27
C ASN A 401 2.17 22.80 -15.23
N ASN A 402 2.88 23.14 -16.31
CA ASN A 402 4.34 23.05 -16.35
C ASN A 402 4.99 24.01 -15.35
N LEU A 403 5.90 23.48 -14.53
CA LEU A 403 6.68 24.24 -13.55
C LEU A 403 7.96 24.81 -14.19
N THR A 404 8.30 26.05 -13.85
CA THR A 404 9.59 26.68 -14.18
C THR A 404 10.65 26.23 -13.17
N THR A 405 11.69 25.54 -13.61
CA THR A 405 12.81 25.10 -12.75
C THR A 405 14.02 26.02 -12.89
N ASP A 406 14.59 26.43 -11.76
CA ASP A 406 15.90 27.08 -11.69
C ASP A 406 16.98 26.03 -11.40
N PHE A 407 17.85 25.75 -12.39
CA PHE A 407 18.98 24.83 -12.22
C PHE A 407 20.23 25.62 -11.82
N THR A 408 20.32 26.07 -10.56
CA THR A 408 21.37 27.03 -10.13
C THR A 408 22.70 26.41 -9.69
N LYS A 409 22.91 25.09 -9.79
CA LYS A 409 24.23 24.45 -9.58
C LYS A 409 24.44 23.27 -10.51
N TYR A 410 25.18 23.47 -11.60
CA TYR A 410 25.63 22.41 -12.50
C TYR A 410 27.12 22.55 -12.81
N ASP A 411 27.88 21.44 -12.68
CA ASP A 411 29.25 21.33 -13.20
C ASP A 411 29.16 21.05 -14.71
N ALA A 412 29.52 22.05 -15.52
CA ALA A 412 29.41 22.00 -16.97
C ALA A 412 30.33 20.97 -17.64
N ASN A 413 31.24 20.32 -16.89
CA ASN A 413 32.26 19.45 -17.46
C ASN A 413 31.79 18.01 -17.78
N GLN A 414 30.55 17.62 -17.47
CA GLN A 414 30.12 16.22 -17.61
C GLN A 414 29.08 15.91 -18.72
N TYR A 415 28.53 16.89 -19.46
CA TYR A 415 27.44 16.62 -20.42
C TYR A 415 27.55 17.44 -21.72
N LYS A 416 27.26 16.80 -22.87
CA LYS A 416 27.54 17.33 -24.21
C LYS A 416 26.39 18.09 -24.91
N SER A 417 25.14 18.04 -24.45
CA SER A 417 24.03 18.80 -25.07
C SER A 417 22.70 18.70 -24.30
N LEU A 418 22.01 19.82 -24.16
CA LEU A 418 20.61 19.92 -23.71
C LEU A 418 19.73 20.37 -24.89
N LYS A 419 18.70 19.61 -25.24
CA LYS A 419 17.67 20.02 -26.23
C LYS A 419 16.37 20.35 -25.50
N ILE A 420 15.91 21.58 -25.65
CA ILE A 420 14.63 22.06 -25.13
C ILE A 420 13.61 22.01 -26.27
N SER A 421 12.45 21.38 -26.04
CA SER A 421 11.37 21.29 -27.03
C SER A 421 10.56 22.60 -27.09
N LYS A 422 9.89 22.80 -28.23
CA LYS A 422 9.39 24.08 -28.77
C LYS A 422 8.24 24.74 -27.97
N SER A 423 7.86 24.24 -26.80
CA SER A 423 6.69 24.69 -26.02
C SER A 423 7.00 25.43 -24.72
N ALA A 424 8.26 25.64 -24.35
CA ALA A 424 8.61 26.48 -23.20
C ALA A 424 8.38 27.98 -23.52
N LYS A 425 7.42 28.62 -22.84
CA LYS A 425 7.04 30.03 -23.09
C LYS A 425 7.96 31.07 -22.44
N SER A 426 8.76 30.71 -21.45
CA SER A 426 9.82 31.56 -20.89
C SER A 426 10.72 30.75 -19.98
N ILE A 427 12.04 30.99 -20.08
CA ILE A 427 13.02 30.60 -19.07
C ILE A 427 13.48 31.92 -18.44
N GLY A 428 13.20 32.12 -17.16
CA GLY A 428 13.92 33.12 -16.37
C GLY A 428 15.27 32.51 -16.01
N ILE A 429 16.36 33.11 -16.48
CA ILE A 429 17.70 32.82 -15.98
C ILE A 429 18.06 34.03 -15.15
N ASP A 430 17.98 33.94 -13.83
CA ASP A 430 18.40 35.01 -12.94
C ASP A 430 19.89 34.83 -12.62
N ASP A 431 20.73 35.04 -13.63
CA ASP A 431 22.18 35.16 -13.46
C ASP A 431 22.63 36.51 -14.01
N SER A 432 23.06 37.38 -13.10
CA SER A 432 23.60 38.71 -13.37
C SER A 432 24.83 38.72 -14.31
N SER A 433 25.39 37.56 -14.65
CA SER A 433 26.54 37.41 -15.55
C SER A 433 26.20 37.21 -17.03
N ILE A 434 24.91 37.07 -17.39
CA ILE A 434 24.50 36.91 -18.79
C ILE A 434 23.99 38.24 -19.35
N GLN A 435 24.78 38.87 -20.23
CA GLN A 435 24.32 40.01 -21.00
C GLN A 435 23.83 39.57 -22.39
N LEU A 436 22.55 39.83 -22.65
CA LEU A 436 21.95 39.73 -23.97
C LEU A 436 22.03 41.09 -24.66
N SER A 437 22.77 41.16 -25.76
CA SER A 437 22.74 42.33 -26.64
C SER A 437 22.22 41.94 -28.02
N LYS A 438 21.33 42.78 -28.55
CA LYS A 438 20.87 42.70 -29.94
C LYS A 438 21.82 43.54 -30.79
N ASN A 439 22.42 42.94 -31.81
CA ASN A 439 23.06 43.74 -32.85
C ASN A 439 22.03 44.14 -33.93
N ASN A 440 22.43 45.07 -34.81
CA ASN A 440 21.57 45.65 -35.84
C ASN A 440 21.08 44.63 -36.88
N ASP A 441 21.59 43.39 -36.86
CA ASP A 441 21.20 42.30 -37.76
C ASP A 441 20.20 41.33 -37.12
N ASN A 442 19.57 41.71 -36.00
CA ASN A 442 18.61 40.86 -35.26
C ASN A 442 19.19 39.53 -34.75
N LYS A 443 20.53 39.41 -34.63
CA LYS A 443 21.16 38.25 -33.99
C LYS A 443 21.34 38.54 -32.50
N VAL A 444 21.03 37.54 -31.67
CA VAL A 444 21.21 37.60 -30.22
C VAL A 444 22.61 37.08 -29.92
N ASN A 445 23.49 37.94 -29.41
CA ASN A 445 24.77 37.53 -28.87
C ASN A 445 24.62 37.23 -27.38
N ILE A 446 25.03 36.04 -26.97
CA ILE A 446 25.09 35.62 -25.57
C ILE A 446 26.55 35.71 -25.15
N SER A 447 26.85 36.59 -24.21
CA SER A 447 28.19 36.73 -23.63
C SER A 447 28.14 36.25 -22.20
N TYR A 448 28.99 35.28 -21.85
CA TYR A 448 29.14 34.76 -20.50
C TYR A 448 30.56 35.06 -20.02
N THR A 449 30.68 35.67 -18.84
CA THR A 449 31.99 35.92 -18.20
C THR A 449 32.06 35.09 -16.92
N PRO A 450 32.77 33.95 -16.90
CA PRO A 450 32.88 33.16 -15.68
C PRO A 450 33.68 33.92 -14.63
N SER A 451 33.19 34.00 -13.39
CA SER A 451 34.01 34.42 -12.26
C SER A 451 34.89 33.25 -11.82
N LEU A 452 36.13 33.20 -12.32
CA LEU A 452 37.14 32.26 -11.83
C LEU A 452 37.77 32.83 -10.55
N ASN A 453 37.27 32.42 -9.40
CA ASN A 453 38.05 32.50 -8.16
C ASN A 453 38.81 31.18 -7.99
N ASN A 454 40.14 31.26 -8.05
CA ASN A 454 41.14 30.21 -7.81
C ASN A 454 41.13 29.01 -8.79
N VAL A 455 41.82 29.17 -9.93
CA VAL A 455 42.54 28.06 -10.57
C VAL A 455 43.92 28.57 -10.99
N ALA A 456 44.96 27.88 -10.52
CA ALA A 456 46.34 28.13 -10.90
C ALA A 456 46.56 27.79 -12.38
N GLU A 457 47.56 28.44 -12.97
CA GLU A 457 47.86 28.49 -14.40
C GLU A 457 47.87 27.13 -15.12
N GLN A 458 47.47 27.24 -16.41
CA GLN A 458 47.57 26.28 -17.50
C GLN A 458 46.48 25.22 -17.61
N ASP A 459 45.37 25.60 -18.24
CA ASP A 459 44.80 24.77 -19.31
C ASP A 459 44.06 25.66 -20.32
N THR A 460 44.46 25.55 -21.59
CA THR A 460 43.84 26.29 -22.70
C THR A 460 42.69 25.45 -23.26
N VAL A 461 41.47 25.67 -22.78
CA VAL A 461 40.28 25.03 -23.36
C VAL A 461 39.88 25.78 -24.63
N LYS A 462 40.05 25.14 -25.80
CA LYS A 462 39.50 25.62 -27.08
C LYS A 462 38.05 25.16 -27.21
N TYR A 463 37.14 26.10 -27.44
CA TYR A 463 35.77 25.82 -27.87
C TYR A 463 35.70 25.95 -29.39
N ASP A 464 35.33 24.88 -30.10
CA ASP A 464 34.96 24.95 -31.52
C ASP A 464 33.46 25.23 -31.64
N LEU A 465 33.14 26.47 -32.00
CA LEU A 465 31.78 26.86 -32.37
C LEU A 465 31.61 26.61 -33.88
N SER A 466 30.98 25.50 -34.26
CA SER A 466 30.64 25.26 -35.68
C SER A 466 29.26 25.83 -36.01
N ILE A 467 29.24 26.94 -36.75
CA ILE A 467 28.04 27.43 -37.44
C ILE A 467 28.25 27.11 -38.92
N LYS A 468 27.47 26.16 -39.45
CA LYS A 468 27.41 25.94 -40.90
C LYS A 468 26.56 27.04 -41.53
N ASN A 469 27.21 27.96 -42.23
CA ASN A 469 26.71 28.59 -43.46
C ASN A 469 27.93 28.98 -44.31
N GLY A 470 27.87 28.70 -45.62
CA GLY A 470 29.01 28.67 -46.52
C GLY A 470 29.64 30.01 -46.89
N GLU A 471 30.93 29.91 -47.27
CA GLU A 471 31.78 30.80 -48.13
C GLU A 471 31.81 32.31 -47.81
N THR A 472 32.91 33.09 -47.84
CA THR A 472 34.36 32.93 -48.05
C THR A 472 35.03 34.27 -47.63
N ASP A 473 36.32 34.20 -47.26
CA ASP A 473 37.40 35.20 -47.44
C ASP A 473 37.76 36.31 -46.40
N LYS A 474 39.02 36.19 -45.92
CA LYS A 474 40.13 37.17 -45.76
C LYS A 474 40.21 38.26 -44.65
N THR A 475 41.08 37.94 -43.68
CA THR A 475 42.27 38.70 -43.12
C THR A 475 42.14 40.05 -42.34
N PRO A 476 43.13 40.36 -41.44
CA PRO A 476 42.90 41.10 -40.17
C PRO A 476 43.74 42.39 -39.93
N SER A 477 43.34 43.24 -38.97
CA SER A 477 44.16 44.13 -38.07
C SER A 477 43.33 45.30 -37.47
N PRO A 478 43.81 46.07 -36.46
CA PRO A 478 44.35 45.67 -35.16
C PRO A 478 43.69 46.44 -33.95
N LYS A 479 44.10 46.04 -32.74
CA LYS A 479 43.80 46.58 -31.39
C LYS A 479 43.74 48.12 -31.24
N PRO A 480 43.06 48.58 -30.18
CA PRO A 480 43.80 49.36 -29.17
C PRO A 480 43.59 48.88 -27.71
N GLU A 481 44.67 48.98 -26.95
CA GLU A 481 44.72 48.92 -25.48
C GLU A 481 44.08 50.17 -24.87
N ILE A 482 43.30 50.01 -23.79
CA ILE A 482 43.12 51.06 -22.77
C ILE A 482 43.16 50.40 -21.39
N THR A 483 44.16 50.80 -20.61
CA THR A 483 44.36 50.59 -19.18
C THR A 483 43.39 51.42 -18.34
N GLY A 484 42.86 50.84 -17.26
CA GLY A 484 42.15 51.58 -16.21
C GLY A 484 41.90 50.74 -14.97
N ARG A 485 42.71 50.94 -13.92
CA ARG A 485 42.45 50.50 -12.54
C ARG A 485 41.54 51.52 -11.87
N THR A 486 40.54 51.05 -11.11
CA THR A 486 40.12 51.71 -9.85
C THR A 486 39.53 50.70 -8.87
N SER A 487 39.74 51.03 -7.61
CA SER A 487 39.69 50.25 -6.38
C SER A 487 38.30 50.02 -5.80
N SER A 488 38.17 48.88 -5.11
CA SER A 488 37.08 48.50 -4.21
C SER A 488 36.92 49.46 -3.02
N PHE A 489 35.69 49.87 -2.73
CA PHE A 489 35.28 50.47 -1.46
C PHE A 489 34.32 49.50 -0.76
N ASN A 490 34.74 49.02 0.41
CA ASN A 490 33.92 48.26 1.36
C ASN A 490 33.46 49.20 2.47
N GLY A 491 32.19 49.07 2.88
CA GLY A 491 31.73 49.41 4.21
C GLY A 491 30.73 50.57 4.29
N LEU A 492 29.46 50.23 4.50
CA LEU A 492 28.54 51.04 5.31
C LEU A 492 27.65 50.10 6.11
N GLY A 493 27.76 50.19 7.44
CA GLY A 493 26.86 49.55 8.38
C GLY A 493 25.56 50.35 8.51
N TYR A 494 24.46 49.65 8.77
CA TYR A 494 23.17 50.26 9.06
C TYR A 494 23.06 50.54 10.57
N SER A 495 22.90 51.81 10.95
CA SER A 495 22.38 52.21 12.26
C SER A 495 20.88 52.43 12.16
N THR A 496 20.13 51.97 13.16
CA THR A 496 18.69 52.22 13.33
C THR A 496 18.39 53.70 13.56
N PRO A 497 17.35 54.30 12.95
CA PRO A 497 16.98 55.70 13.21
C PRO A 497 16.40 55.89 14.62
N ALA A 498 16.63 57.05 15.21
CA ALA A 498 16.04 57.43 16.49
C ALA A 498 14.60 57.96 16.31
N ALA A 499 13.82 57.93 17.39
CA ALA A 499 12.43 58.40 17.39
C ALA A 499 12.35 59.89 16.97
N GLY A 500 11.70 60.17 15.84
CA GLY A 500 11.53 61.52 15.29
C GLY A 500 11.94 61.68 13.83
N ASP A 501 12.58 60.67 13.22
CA ASP A 501 12.99 60.75 11.81
C ASP A 501 11.83 60.46 10.83
N VAL A 502 11.66 61.34 9.85
CA VAL A 502 10.66 61.21 8.78
C VAL A 502 11.23 60.31 7.67
N ILE A 503 10.71 59.08 7.58
CA ILE A 503 11.05 58.15 6.48
C ILE A 503 10.24 58.54 5.24
N THR A 504 10.92 58.99 4.18
CA THR A 504 10.28 59.21 2.87
C THR A 504 10.50 57.97 2.00
N VAL A 505 9.47 57.15 1.82
CA VAL A 505 9.51 56.02 0.88
C VAL A 505 9.07 56.53 -0.48
N THR A 506 9.99 56.55 -1.45
CA THR A 506 9.67 56.82 -2.86
C THR A 506 9.64 55.49 -3.60
N SER A 507 8.47 55.07 -4.09
CA SER A 507 8.37 53.94 -5.01
C SER A 507 8.38 54.45 -6.44
N TYR A 508 9.17 53.80 -7.31
CA TYR A 508 9.13 54.04 -8.75
C TYR A 508 8.31 52.94 -9.40
N LEU A 509 7.14 53.29 -9.93
CA LEU A 509 6.40 52.44 -10.85
C LEU A 509 6.93 52.67 -12.27
N ASN A 510 7.52 51.62 -12.84
CA ASN A 510 7.83 51.59 -14.27
C ASN A 510 6.52 51.48 -15.05
N ASN A 511 6.00 52.62 -15.51
CA ASN A 511 5.48 52.79 -16.88
C ASN A 511 5.12 54.26 -17.14
N LYS A 512 5.31 54.66 -18.40
CA LYS A 512 5.08 56.01 -18.92
C LYS A 512 3.69 56.55 -18.61
N GLU A 513 3.66 57.85 -18.34
CA GLU A 513 2.54 58.79 -18.25
C GLU A 513 2.03 59.16 -16.84
N SER A 514 2.43 60.38 -16.45
CA SER A 514 1.81 61.36 -15.53
C SER A 514 1.42 60.97 -14.09
N GLY A 515 2.10 61.61 -13.13
CA GLY A 515 1.56 61.93 -11.80
C GLY A 515 2.43 61.48 -10.63
N GLN A 516 3.30 62.37 -10.12
CA GLN A 516 3.88 62.20 -8.78
C GLN A 516 2.82 62.54 -7.73
N ALA A 517 2.43 61.57 -6.91
CA ALA A 517 1.62 61.82 -5.71
C ALA A 517 2.48 61.57 -4.47
N THR A 518 2.92 62.65 -3.83
CA THR A 518 3.59 62.59 -2.53
C THR A 518 2.51 62.68 -1.45
N LYS A 519 2.36 61.64 -0.62
CA LYS A 519 1.50 61.69 0.57
C LYS A 519 2.37 61.71 1.82
N THR A 520 2.45 62.86 2.47
CA THR A 520 3.01 62.99 3.81
C THR A 520 1.96 62.52 4.81
N LEU A 521 2.26 61.46 5.57
CA LEU A 521 1.44 61.02 6.68
C LEU A 521 1.88 61.76 7.94
N ASN A 522 0.93 62.35 8.65
CA ASN A 522 1.19 63.10 9.86
C ASN A 522 0.97 62.17 11.07
N GLN A 523 1.55 62.48 12.24
CA GLN A 523 1.43 61.66 13.46
C GLN A 523 -0.03 61.28 13.82
N LYS A 524 -1.01 62.12 13.45
CA LYS A 524 -2.44 61.89 13.63
C LYS A 524 -3.01 60.69 12.83
N ASP A 525 -2.36 60.30 11.73
CA ASP A 525 -2.76 59.14 10.93
C ASP A 525 -2.19 57.82 11.51
N ILE A 526 -1.15 57.92 12.35
CA ILE A 526 -0.53 56.78 13.04
C ILE A 526 -1.30 56.46 14.34
N ASP A 527 -1.81 57.48 15.02
CA ASP A 527 -2.53 57.32 16.29
C ASP A 527 -3.95 56.71 16.13
N ASN A 528 -4.47 56.60 14.90
CA ASN A 528 -5.77 55.98 14.58
C ASN A 528 -5.69 54.45 14.30
N LEU A 529 -4.52 53.83 14.39
CA LEU A 529 -4.34 52.37 14.25
C LEU A 529 -4.45 51.60 15.57
N THR A 530 -4.58 52.30 16.70
CA THR A 530 -4.54 51.69 18.05
C THR A 530 -5.82 51.82 18.88
N ASP A 531 -6.93 52.25 18.31
CA ASP A 531 -8.21 52.25 19.03
C ASP A 531 -9.37 51.83 18.11
N SER A 532 -9.76 50.56 18.23
CA SER A 532 -11.05 50.09 17.70
C SER A 532 -11.79 49.34 18.80
N GLY A 533 -12.31 50.13 19.74
CA GLY A 533 -13.48 49.76 20.51
C GLY A 533 -14.63 49.31 19.60
N THR A 534 -15.11 48.10 19.85
CA THR A 534 -16.17 47.42 19.14
C THR A 534 -17.52 48.11 19.34
N THR A 535 -18.21 48.48 18.26
CA THR A 535 -19.67 48.64 18.27
C THR A 535 -20.31 47.69 17.27
N ASN A 536 -21.39 47.08 17.74
CA ASN A 536 -21.98 45.81 17.34
C ASN A 536 -23.06 46.01 16.26
N PRO A 537 -23.00 45.35 15.08
CA PRO A 537 -24.17 45.18 14.23
C PRO A 537 -24.88 43.85 14.59
N GLN A 538 -26.20 43.94 14.78
CA GLN A 538 -27.11 42.85 15.12
C GLN A 538 -26.83 41.55 14.36
N SER A 539 -26.58 40.48 15.12
CA SER A 539 -26.51 39.10 14.66
C SER A 539 -27.90 38.55 14.31
N GLN A 540 -27.98 37.88 13.16
CA GLN A 540 -28.97 36.83 12.90
C GLN A 540 -28.84 35.73 13.97
N PRO A 541 -29.92 35.01 14.31
CA PRO A 541 -29.84 33.93 15.29
C PRO A 541 -28.91 32.84 14.76
N GLU A 542 -27.77 32.70 15.44
CA GLU A 542 -26.85 31.58 15.34
C GLU A 542 -27.62 30.28 15.59
N PRO A 543 -27.45 29.22 14.79
CA PRO A 543 -28.04 27.93 15.08
C PRO A 543 -27.58 27.50 16.47
N GLN A 544 -28.52 27.36 17.40
CA GLN A 544 -28.24 26.89 18.75
C GLN A 544 -27.68 25.46 18.63
N LEU A 545 -26.37 25.32 18.85
CA LEU A 545 -25.73 24.03 19.01
C LEU A 545 -26.21 23.47 20.36
N GLU A 546 -27.18 22.55 20.34
CA GLU A 546 -27.55 21.80 21.55
C GLU A 546 -26.34 20.95 21.98
N THR A 547 -25.68 21.34 23.06
CA THR A 547 -24.58 20.58 23.66
C THR A 547 -25.16 19.44 24.50
N ASN A 548 -25.57 18.36 23.82
CA ASN A 548 -25.79 17.09 24.49
C ASN A 548 -24.44 16.57 25.02
N THR A 549 -24.41 16.17 26.28
CA THR A 549 -23.26 15.45 26.86
C THR A 549 -23.16 14.11 26.14
N ALA A 550 -22.22 14.00 25.21
CA ALA A 550 -22.08 12.83 24.36
C ALA A 550 -21.72 11.61 25.22
N SER A 551 -22.64 10.65 25.32
CA SER A 551 -22.31 9.31 25.77
C SER A 551 -21.65 8.54 24.62
N LEU A 552 -20.64 7.73 24.94
CA LEU A 552 -20.03 6.82 23.98
C LEU A 552 -21.03 5.71 23.67
N GLN A 553 -21.41 5.60 22.40
CA GLN A 553 -22.30 4.56 21.87
C GLN A 553 -21.56 3.74 20.82
N SER A 554 -22.16 2.68 20.31
CA SER A 554 -21.68 2.08 19.07
C SER A 554 -22.80 1.50 18.22
N GLY A 555 -22.56 1.36 16.92
CA GLY A 555 -23.53 0.81 15.97
C GLY A 555 -22.86 -0.18 15.02
N LEU A 556 -23.60 -1.22 14.63
CA LEU A 556 -23.16 -2.16 13.60
C LEU A 556 -23.37 -1.53 12.23
N VAL A 557 -22.33 -1.47 11.39
CA VAL A 557 -22.47 -1.01 10.01
C VAL A 557 -23.28 -2.02 9.21
N ASN A 558 -24.56 -1.70 8.98
CA ASN A 558 -25.46 -2.48 8.17
C ASN A 558 -25.50 -1.92 6.74
N TYR A 559 -24.57 -2.43 5.92
CA TYR A 559 -24.44 -2.07 4.51
C TYR A 559 -24.23 -3.32 3.64
N VAL A 560 -24.14 -3.16 2.33
CA VAL A 560 -23.98 -4.28 1.40
C VAL A 560 -22.73 -5.09 1.76
N LYS A 561 -22.90 -6.40 1.98
CA LYS A 561 -21.80 -7.33 2.33
C LYS A 561 -20.66 -7.21 1.33
N GLY A 562 -19.43 -7.02 1.83
CA GLY A 562 -18.23 -6.83 1.00
C GLY A 562 -17.94 -5.38 0.61
N TYR A 563 -18.81 -4.43 0.99
CA TYR A 563 -18.60 -2.99 0.79
C TYR A 563 -18.49 -2.30 2.15
N GLY A 564 -17.69 -1.24 2.22
CA GLY A 564 -17.66 -0.34 3.37
C GLY A 564 -18.58 0.87 3.19
N VAL A 565 -18.85 1.57 4.27
CA VAL A 565 -19.52 2.88 4.28
C VAL A 565 -18.46 3.97 4.27
N LEU A 566 -18.61 4.92 3.36
CA LEU A 566 -17.71 6.06 3.24
C LEU A 566 -17.72 6.90 4.53
N LEU A 567 -16.53 7.22 5.04
CA LEU A 567 -16.37 8.14 6.17
C LEU A 567 -16.27 9.58 5.69
N TRP A 568 -16.72 10.50 6.53
CA TRP A 568 -16.75 11.94 6.26
C TRP A 568 -15.88 12.68 7.27
N GLN A 569 -15.33 13.84 6.92
CA GLN A 569 -14.56 14.67 7.84
C GLN A 569 -15.18 16.07 7.92
N LEU A 570 -15.17 16.67 9.11
CA LEU A 570 -15.64 18.03 9.29
C LEU A 570 -14.51 19.01 8.95
N THR A 571 -14.71 19.84 7.92
CA THR A 571 -13.78 20.89 7.49
C THR A 571 -14.35 22.27 7.76
N ALA A 572 -13.58 23.33 7.48
CA ALA A 572 -14.07 24.71 7.52
C ALA A 572 -15.27 24.96 6.56
N ASN A 573 -15.42 24.13 5.52
CA ASN A 573 -16.50 24.23 4.53
C ASN A 573 -17.69 23.30 4.83
N GLY A 574 -17.65 22.56 5.95
CA GLY A 574 -18.65 21.55 6.31
C GLY A 574 -18.16 20.12 6.17
N LEU A 575 -19.08 19.15 6.12
CA LEU A 575 -18.75 17.73 5.99
C LEU A 575 -18.33 17.38 4.57
N GLU A 576 -17.11 16.87 4.42
CA GLU A 576 -16.55 16.42 3.15
C GLU A 576 -16.29 14.90 3.17
N PRO A 577 -16.49 14.18 2.05
CA PRO A 577 -16.18 12.76 1.98
C PRO A 577 -14.66 12.53 2.08
N THR A 578 -14.26 11.50 2.84
CA THR A 578 -12.87 11.06 2.92
C THR A 578 -12.57 9.99 1.87
N THR A 579 -11.36 9.42 1.88
CA THR A 579 -11.02 8.19 1.12
C THR A 579 -11.14 6.93 1.98
N GLN A 580 -11.51 7.06 3.25
CA GLN A 580 -11.62 5.97 4.19
C GLN A 580 -13.03 5.38 4.20
N TYR A 581 -13.10 4.10 4.52
CA TYR A 581 -14.35 3.36 4.60
C TYR A 581 -14.39 2.55 5.88
N GLN A 582 -15.58 2.44 6.45
CA GLN A 582 -15.85 1.50 7.50
C GLN A 582 -16.44 0.21 6.93
N PRO A 583 -15.82 -0.96 7.09
CA PRO A 583 -16.31 -2.22 6.52
C PRO A 583 -17.75 -2.56 6.97
N ALA A 584 -18.58 -3.12 6.08
CA ALA A 584 -19.88 -3.69 6.50
C ALA A 584 -19.68 -4.78 7.57
N ASN A 585 -20.66 -4.89 8.47
CA ASN A 585 -20.64 -5.78 9.65
C ASN A 585 -19.54 -5.48 10.67
N SER A 586 -18.90 -4.31 10.61
CA SER A 586 -18.01 -3.85 11.68
C SER A 586 -18.77 -2.95 12.67
N TYR A 587 -18.35 -2.96 13.93
CA TYR A 587 -18.87 -2.03 14.93
C TYR A 587 -18.09 -0.73 14.92
N VAL A 588 -18.82 0.39 14.99
CA VAL A 588 -18.26 1.73 15.03
C VAL A 588 -18.63 2.37 16.35
N PRO A 589 -17.66 2.61 17.25
CA PRO A 589 -17.92 3.46 18.40
C PRO A 589 -18.14 4.89 17.89
N TYR A 590 -19.16 5.56 18.39
CA TYR A 590 -19.46 6.95 18.03
C TYR A 590 -19.89 7.74 19.27
N TYR A 591 -19.56 9.02 19.30
CA TYR A 591 -20.05 9.95 20.29
C TYR A 591 -21.50 10.34 19.94
N GLY A 592 -22.38 10.46 20.94
CA GLY A 592 -23.80 10.78 20.74
C GLY A 592 -24.08 12.15 20.09
N ASP A 593 -23.05 12.96 19.82
CA ASP A 593 -23.18 14.17 19.01
C ASP A 593 -23.40 13.84 17.52
N TYR A 594 -24.11 14.73 16.85
CA TYR A 594 -24.49 14.53 15.46
C TYR A 594 -24.47 15.85 14.69
N GLN A 595 -24.27 15.76 13.38
CA GLN A 595 -24.45 16.85 12.44
C GLN A 595 -25.56 16.50 11.45
N ILE A 596 -26.35 17.48 11.04
CA ILE A 596 -27.32 17.32 9.95
C ILE A 596 -26.85 18.18 8.79
N VAL A 597 -26.49 17.53 7.68
CA VAL A 597 -26.09 18.21 6.44
C VAL A 597 -26.99 17.69 5.32
N ASP A 598 -27.69 18.60 4.65
CA ASP A 598 -28.67 18.29 3.60
C ASP A 598 -29.74 17.27 4.01
N GLY A 599 -30.18 17.33 5.27
CA GLY A 599 -31.18 16.41 5.84
C GLY A 599 -30.64 15.02 6.20
N ILE A 600 -29.35 14.75 6.00
CA ILE A 600 -28.70 13.50 6.38
C ILE A 600 -28.05 13.68 7.76
N LYS A 601 -28.36 12.77 8.69
CA LYS A 601 -27.75 12.73 10.03
C LYS A 601 -26.41 11.99 9.98
N TYR A 602 -25.37 12.62 10.50
CA TYR A 602 -24.03 12.09 10.65
C TYR A 602 -23.68 11.95 12.13
N LEU A 603 -23.06 10.84 12.52
CA LEU A 603 -22.60 10.54 13.87
C LEU A 603 -21.08 10.62 13.93
N HIS A 604 -20.54 11.22 14.97
CA HIS A 604 -19.11 11.41 15.15
C HIS A 604 -18.44 10.12 15.62
N ILE A 605 -17.56 9.52 14.82
CA ILE A 605 -16.87 8.29 15.18
C ILE A 605 -15.89 8.56 16.32
N ALA A 606 -15.87 7.70 17.33
CA ALA A 606 -14.96 7.81 18.44
C ALA A 606 -13.51 7.53 18.00
N ASN A 607 -12.56 8.25 18.59
CA ASN A 607 -11.11 8.14 18.33
C ASN A 607 -10.66 8.61 16.93
N GLN A 608 -11.53 9.21 16.12
CA GLN A 608 -11.17 9.75 14.81
C GLN A 608 -11.96 11.05 14.56
N ASN A 609 -11.37 12.04 13.89
CA ASN A 609 -12.12 13.24 13.47
C ASN A 609 -12.96 12.96 12.21
N THR A 610 -13.73 11.87 12.24
CA THR A 610 -14.51 11.37 11.11
C THR A 610 -15.94 11.07 11.51
N TRP A 611 -16.83 11.05 10.54
CA TRP A 611 -18.27 10.96 10.71
C TRP A 611 -18.84 9.88 9.81
N ILE A 612 -19.89 9.20 10.27
CA ILE A 612 -20.62 8.18 9.52
C ILE A 612 -22.10 8.56 9.41
N GLN A 613 -22.72 8.27 8.27
CA GLN A 613 -24.17 8.50 8.13
C GLN A 613 -24.94 7.51 9.02
N ALA A 614 -25.81 8.05 9.88
CA ALA A 614 -26.54 7.26 10.88
C ALA A 614 -27.42 6.17 10.26
N GLN A 615 -27.92 6.37 9.04
CA GLN A 615 -28.75 5.40 8.32
C GLN A 615 -28.06 4.07 8.02
N TYR A 616 -26.72 4.03 8.08
CA TYR A 616 -25.96 2.80 7.88
C TYR A 616 -25.57 2.11 9.19
N LEU A 617 -25.94 2.67 10.34
CA LEU A 617 -25.78 2.01 11.62
C LEU A 617 -27.08 1.33 12.01
N GLN A 618 -27.02 0.03 12.27
CA GLN A 618 -28.13 -0.69 12.89
C GLN A 618 -28.17 -0.34 14.37
N ASP A 619 -29.36 0.06 14.82
CA ASP A 619 -29.67 0.27 16.23
C ASP A 619 -29.41 -1.04 17.01
N PRO A 620 -28.55 -1.02 18.04
CA PRO A 620 -28.25 -2.21 18.84
C PRO A 620 -29.49 -2.88 19.44
N THR A 621 -30.54 -2.10 19.74
CA THR A 621 -31.82 -2.61 20.25
C THR A 621 -32.57 -3.47 19.24
N GLN A 622 -32.29 -3.28 17.94
CA GLN A 622 -32.92 -3.98 16.82
C GLN A 622 -32.09 -5.18 16.32
N LEU A 623 -30.99 -5.51 16.99
CA LEU A 623 -30.21 -6.69 16.64
C LEU A 623 -30.96 -7.96 17.04
N PRO A 624 -31.09 -8.96 16.14
CA PRO A 624 -31.88 -10.15 16.39
C PRO A 624 -31.29 -10.96 17.54
N GLU A 625 -32.16 -11.42 18.43
CA GLU A 625 -31.83 -12.41 19.45
C GLU A 625 -31.86 -13.81 18.85
N ILE A 626 -30.85 -14.61 19.17
CA ILE A 626 -30.86 -16.05 18.87
C ILE A 626 -31.29 -16.76 20.14
N PRO A 627 -32.47 -17.42 20.18
CA PRO A 627 -32.93 -18.15 21.34
C PRO A 627 -31.93 -19.25 21.75
N MET A 628 -31.74 -19.41 23.06
CA MET A 628 -30.83 -20.39 23.66
C MET A 628 -31.58 -21.14 24.78
N ASN A 629 -31.09 -22.33 25.15
CA ASN A 629 -31.63 -23.10 26.27
C ASN A 629 -30.51 -23.81 27.04
N ASN A 630 -29.41 -23.10 27.24
CA ASN A 630 -28.20 -23.57 27.91
C ASN A 630 -28.10 -23.00 29.32
N THR A 631 -27.15 -23.50 30.11
CA THR A 631 -26.76 -22.91 31.39
C THR A 631 -25.35 -22.33 31.31
N ALA A 632 -25.18 -21.05 31.64
CA ALA A 632 -23.87 -20.41 31.74
C ALA A 632 -23.40 -20.38 33.20
N VAL A 633 -22.14 -20.69 33.45
CA VAL A 633 -21.46 -20.44 34.73
C VAL A 633 -20.69 -19.13 34.58
N ALA A 634 -21.08 -18.10 35.31
CA ALA A 634 -20.34 -16.83 35.37
C ALA A 634 -19.07 -17.01 36.21
N GLY A 635 -17.99 -16.29 35.93
CA GLY A 635 -16.84 -16.24 36.85
C GLY A 635 -15.47 -16.54 36.26
N ASN A 636 -15.18 -16.06 35.05
CA ASN A 636 -13.80 -15.96 34.57
C ASN A 636 -12.98 -14.87 35.32
N VAL A 637 -13.55 -14.27 36.36
CA VAL A 637 -12.97 -13.21 37.20
C VAL A 637 -13.30 -13.43 38.68
N PRO A 638 -12.47 -12.95 39.63
CA PRO A 638 -12.66 -13.18 41.06
C PRO A 638 -13.57 -12.16 41.77
N TYR A 639 -14.30 -11.33 41.03
CA TYR A 639 -15.15 -10.25 41.56
C TYR A 639 -16.54 -10.27 40.92
N GLY A 640 -17.49 -9.55 41.54
CA GLY A 640 -18.86 -9.42 41.02
C GLY A 640 -18.90 -8.82 39.61
N ILE A 641 -19.75 -9.38 38.76
CA ILE A 641 -19.85 -9.04 37.34
C ILE A 641 -21.10 -8.20 37.11
N TYR A 642 -20.93 -6.99 36.59
CA TYR A 642 -22.05 -6.13 36.19
C TYR A 642 -22.73 -6.66 34.93
N LEU A 643 -24.06 -6.77 34.98
CA LEU A 643 -24.87 -7.11 33.81
C LEU A 643 -25.05 -5.90 32.89
N ARG A 644 -25.34 -6.18 31.62
CA ARG A 644 -25.69 -5.19 30.60
C ARG A 644 -27.19 -5.18 30.30
N ASP A 645 -27.65 -4.09 29.70
CA ASP A 645 -28.96 -4.03 29.05
C ASP A 645 -28.90 -4.57 27.60
N GLY A 646 -30.06 -4.63 26.93
CA GLY A 646 -30.21 -5.12 25.55
C GLY A 646 -29.53 -4.27 24.48
N SER A 647 -28.93 -3.15 24.87
CA SER A 647 -28.09 -2.28 24.04
C SER A 647 -26.61 -2.33 24.44
N GLY A 648 -26.26 -3.11 25.47
CA GLY A 648 -24.89 -3.24 25.98
C GLY A 648 -24.42 -2.20 26.99
N ASN A 649 -25.32 -1.35 27.49
CA ASN A 649 -24.96 -0.42 28.56
C ASN A 649 -24.87 -1.17 29.90
N MET A 650 -23.95 -0.72 30.76
CA MET A 650 -23.84 -1.27 32.11
C MET A 650 -25.07 -0.97 32.95
N THR A 651 -25.58 -1.98 33.64
CA THR A 651 -26.66 -1.84 34.64
C THR A 651 -26.08 -1.84 36.05
N GLU A 652 -26.90 -1.54 37.05
CA GLU A 652 -26.51 -1.66 38.47
C GLU A 652 -26.61 -3.10 38.99
N GLN A 653 -27.03 -4.06 38.17
CA GLN A 653 -27.19 -5.46 38.59
C GLN A 653 -25.84 -6.18 38.55
N ILE A 654 -25.53 -6.90 39.62
CA ILE A 654 -24.28 -7.64 39.79
C ILE A 654 -24.60 -9.11 40.05
N ILE A 655 -23.85 -10.02 39.43
CA ILE A 655 -23.85 -11.45 39.76
C ILE A 655 -22.49 -11.88 40.30
N GLU A 656 -22.49 -12.83 41.23
CA GLU A 656 -21.27 -13.36 41.82
C GLU A 656 -20.60 -14.40 40.89
N PRO A 657 -19.26 -14.45 40.84
CA PRO A 657 -18.55 -15.49 40.10
C PRO A 657 -18.84 -16.88 40.69
N GLY A 658 -18.83 -17.91 39.84
CA GLY A 658 -19.20 -19.29 40.14
C GLY A 658 -20.71 -19.58 40.11
N THR A 659 -21.57 -18.57 39.91
CA THR A 659 -23.02 -18.78 39.84
C THR A 659 -23.46 -19.32 38.47
N SER A 660 -24.47 -20.19 38.46
CA SER A 660 -25.03 -20.79 37.25
C SER A 660 -26.38 -20.17 36.87
N TRP A 661 -26.56 -19.83 35.60
CA TRP A 661 -27.73 -19.11 35.10
C TRP A 661 -28.27 -19.74 33.82
N GLN A 662 -29.60 -19.84 33.71
CA GLN A 662 -30.24 -20.20 32.46
C GLN A 662 -30.05 -19.08 31.44
N VAL A 663 -29.67 -19.44 30.21
CA VAL A 663 -29.50 -18.51 29.11
C VAL A 663 -30.68 -18.63 28.16
N PHE A 664 -31.43 -17.54 28.01
CA PHE A 664 -32.64 -17.48 27.18
C PHE A 664 -32.34 -17.10 25.72
N ALA A 665 -31.30 -16.30 25.50
CA ALA A 665 -30.91 -15.85 24.18
C ALA A 665 -29.44 -15.42 24.15
N LYS A 666 -28.86 -15.34 22.95
CA LYS A 666 -27.62 -14.61 22.71
C LYS A 666 -27.82 -13.50 21.68
N LYS A 667 -27.04 -12.43 21.82
CA LYS A 667 -27.02 -11.27 20.92
C LYS A 667 -25.59 -10.75 20.86
N THR A 668 -25.13 -10.35 19.69
CA THR A 668 -23.82 -9.71 19.54
C THR A 668 -24.05 -8.22 19.36
N PHE A 669 -23.47 -7.40 20.22
CA PHE A 669 -23.41 -5.95 20.08
C PHE A 669 -22.05 -5.47 20.58
N HIS A 670 -21.54 -4.36 20.03
CA HIS A 670 -20.25 -3.78 20.41
C HIS A 670 -19.05 -4.73 20.19
N GLY A 671 -19.16 -5.70 19.27
CA GLY A 671 -18.12 -6.69 19.00
C GLY A 671 -18.02 -7.83 20.01
N HIS A 672 -18.86 -7.83 21.04
CA HIS A 672 -18.88 -8.88 22.07
C HIS A 672 -20.17 -9.69 21.98
N THR A 673 -20.09 -10.98 22.30
CA THR A 673 -21.29 -11.81 22.42
C THR A 673 -21.84 -11.68 23.84
N TYR A 674 -23.13 -11.40 23.94
CA TYR A 674 -23.84 -11.31 25.21
C TYR A 674 -24.91 -12.39 25.30
N TYR A 675 -25.14 -12.86 26.52
CA TYR A 675 -26.07 -13.93 26.85
C TYR A 675 -27.12 -13.40 27.83
N ARG A 676 -28.40 -13.46 27.45
CA ARG A 676 -29.50 -12.99 28.29
C ARG A 676 -29.82 -14.01 29.37
N LEU A 677 -29.64 -13.61 30.62
CA LEU A 677 -29.88 -14.43 31.82
C LEU A 677 -31.29 -14.26 32.37
N GLY A 678 -32.04 -13.26 31.92
CA GLY A 678 -33.41 -13.00 32.35
C GLY A 678 -34.11 -11.99 31.46
N ASN A 679 -34.44 -10.81 31.99
CA ASN A 679 -35.06 -9.72 31.21
C ASN A 679 -34.02 -8.94 30.38
N ASP A 680 -34.46 -7.91 29.66
CA ASP A 680 -33.59 -7.12 28.77
C ASP A 680 -32.59 -6.21 29.51
N GLN A 681 -32.57 -6.23 30.83
CA GLN A 681 -31.58 -5.55 31.69
C GLN A 681 -30.57 -6.55 32.28
N GLN A 682 -30.53 -7.79 31.77
CA GLN A 682 -29.78 -8.90 32.36
C GLN A 682 -28.99 -9.67 31.29
N TRP A 683 -28.01 -9.01 30.69
CA TRP A 683 -27.12 -9.57 29.70
C TRP A 683 -25.71 -9.76 30.27
N LEU A 684 -25.13 -10.96 30.09
CA LEU A 684 -23.78 -11.31 30.51
C LEU A 684 -22.86 -11.38 29.30
N GLU A 685 -21.72 -10.67 29.34
CA GLU A 685 -20.70 -10.71 28.30
C GLU A 685 -19.97 -12.07 28.28
N ASP A 686 -19.64 -12.56 27.10
CA ASP A 686 -18.93 -13.83 26.87
C ASP A 686 -17.60 -13.93 27.62
N THR A 687 -16.86 -12.83 27.73
CA THR A 687 -15.58 -12.72 28.45
C THR A 687 -15.68 -13.12 29.93
N TYR A 688 -16.86 -13.01 30.53
CA TYR A 688 -17.11 -13.37 31.93
C TYR A 688 -17.68 -14.78 32.12
N ILE A 689 -17.93 -15.54 31.04
CA ILE A 689 -18.42 -16.91 31.11
C ILE A 689 -17.26 -17.88 31.33
N GLN A 690 -17.33 -18.65 32.41
CA GLN A 690 -16.36 -19.69 32.73
C GLN A 690 -16.65 -20.98 31.96
N SER A 691 -17.92 -21.36 31.84
CA SER A 691 -18.37 -22.53 31.07
C SER A 691 -19.82 -22.39 30.64
N MET A 692 -20.20 -23.11 29.57
CA MET A 692 -21.55 -23.17 29.04
C MET A 692 -21.94 -24.63 28.82
N ASN A 693 -23.06 -25.05 29.41
CA ASN A 693 -23.56 -26.43 29.38
C ASN A 693 -24.89 -26.56 28.64
#